data_AF-A0A9D7YX29-F1
#
_entry.id   AF-A0A9D7YX29-F1
#
_cell.length_a   1.000
_cell.length_b   1.000
_cell.length_c   1.000
_cell.angle_alpha   90.00
_cell.angle_beta   90.00
_cell.angle_gamma   90.00
#
_symmetry.space_group_name_H-M   'P 1'
#
loop_
_entity.id
_entity.type
_entity.pdbx_description
1 polymer ?
#
loop_
_entity_poly.entity_id
_entity_poly.type
_entity_poly.pdbx_seq_one_letter_code
_entity_poly.pdbx_strand_id
1 'polypeptide(L)'
;MTETIVTPQAVQFIENDQPSLQSGAYTITVSQTLSHSEIGGSDTRFSSTRTFHVEGDQFSLNPQTVYSVFPAASSRGSYTNVLPSIILKRSTLPWERRAALPAWEKCKASEETSENSHNSGAPWLALLLFHEGEVAQPEVVTVGKLSPPPQPSPTQNKEDPVSLLQIPTELLKKLLPSAADLKLLSHVRKGTHEDGSKIELSVVIGNRLPKPGINTVHLVSLEYFFGLKVESETPKKQEEQKQKVDKDNGTFTGIVSLHSWDFVCEVTNAQDHFRNLLTSLDVGTLKLACKDDKDGTVNLYLNKGYVPLKHHLRNFQTTVSWYHSPLLPGKNQQPFSFQFPVRAADQLLVYDREIGLFDSSYAAAWQLGRLLALQDKSLSINLFNWKRQYLQRKIVNRDTLHSADGNKPSGQPTEIDKNSIQLLFQSQRTNTTSGDMPQSILAWFKNLILLDSIPFNYLVPEPGLLPLESLRFFQVDTTWLACVIDGAFGIGDVLTQEADYRECKQKVLSYNIQNLETVTGFLLRSQAIEHYPSLEIKGMDHQKKVLECLRLERLSNNVMICLFSGVVTSITINQKPEALHFGFKADAQHRFVTLREPTTGDFLANATYRKYELEDSHWLDTSLGVLNMVQLSQGMQQAVNSKNPFTGLELAVELLEGTCIVQFALENC
;
A
#
# COMPACT_ATOMS: atom_id res chain seq x y z
N MET A 1 -23.44 21.93 0.20
CA MET A 1 -22.41 20.95 0.56
C MET A 1 -21.50 20.80 -0.64
N THR A 2 -20.28 21.27 -0.54
CA THR A 2 -19.26 21.25 -1.59
C THR A 2 -18.84 19.80 -1.83
N GLU A 3 -19.24 19.25 -2.97
CA GLU A 3 -18.71 18.00 -3.50
C GLU A 3 -17.20 18.14 -3.61
N THR A 4 -16.48 17.50 -2.68
CA THR A 4 -15.04 17.30 -2.84
C THR A 4 -14.92 16.08 -3.72
N ILE A 5 -15.04 16.30 -5.04
CA ILE A 5 -14.56 15.33 -6.01
C ILE A 5 -13.08 15.18 -5.69
N VAL A 6 -12.68 14.06 -5.08
CA VAL A 6 -11.27 13.70 -5.01
C VAL A 6 -10.87 13.42 -6.45
N THR A 7 -10.41 14.45 -7.13
CA THR A 7 -9.75 14.32 -8.43
C THR A 7 -8.63 13.30 -8.21
N PRO A 8 -8.52 12.25 -9.04
CA PRO A 8 -7.38 11.34 -8.95
C PRO A 8 -6.12 12.19 -8.98
N GLN A 9 -5.18 11.94 -8.06
CA GLN A 9 -3.91 12.67 -8.02
C GLN A 9 -3.26 12.54 -9.40
N ALA A 10 -3.27 13.63 -10.16
CA ALA A 10 -2.71 13.65 -11.50
C ALA A 10 -1.19 13.56 -11.38
N VAL A 11 -0.61 12.47 -11.88
CA VAL A 11 0.84 12.31 -11.98
C VAL A 11 1.28 12.94 -13.29
N GLN A 12 2.13 13.96 -13.21
CA GLN A 12 2.74 14.58 -14.38
C GLN A 12 4.11 13.93 -14.60
N PHE A 13 4.43 13.62 -15.85
CA PHE A 13 5.74 13.11 -16.23
C PHE A 13 6.52 14.21 -16.95
N ILE A 14 7.84 14.26 -16.72
CA ILE A 14 8.77 15.20 -17.38
C ILE A 14 9.94 14.41 -17.93
N GLU A 15 10.38 14.75 -19.14
CA GLU A 15 11.47 14.06 -19.84
C GLU A 15 12.79 14.07 -19.07
N ASN A 16 13.25 15.25 -18.62
CA ASN A 16 14.49 15.38 -17.86
C ASN A 16 14.45 16.58 -16.91
N ASP A 17 15.28 16.53 -15.87
CA ASP A 17 15.52 17.64 -14.96
C ASP A 17 17.04 17.88 -14.84
N GLN A 18 17.54 18.84 -15.60
CA GLN A 18 18.97 19.16 -15.63
C GLN A 18 19.31 20.20 -14.56
N PRO A 19 20.30 19.95 -13.70
CA PRO A 19 20.70 20.94 -12.72
C PRO A 19 21.30 22.18 -13.42
N SER A 20 20.96 23.37 -12.91
CA SER A 20 21.46 24.63 -13.49
C SER A 20 22.98 24.78 -13.40
N LEU A 21 23.61 24.09 -12.45
CA LEU A 21 25.06 24.02 -12.27
C LEU A 21 25.44 22.55 -12.07
N GLN A 22 26.36 22.03 -12.89
CA GLN A 22 26.78 20.63 -12.83
C GLN A 22 27.72 20.40 -11.64
N SER A 23 27.91 19.14 -11.23
CA SER A 23 28.93 18.82 -10.22
C SER A 23 30.33 19.04 -10.80
N GLY A 24 31.20 19.73 -10.05
CA GLY A 24 32.53 20.08 -10.55
C GLY A 24 33.18 21.26 -9.83
N ALA A 25 34.39 21.60 -10.26
CA ALA A 25 35.15 22.74 -9.79
C ALA A 25 34.81 23.98 -10.63
N TYR A 26 34.37 25.05 -9.97
CA TYR A 26 34.04 26.31 -10.61
C TYR A 26 34.93 27.43 -10.11
N THR A 27 35.24 28.36 -11.01
CA THR A 27 36.09 29.51 -10.72
C THR A 27 35.32 30.78 -11.03
N ILE A 28 34.99 31.56 -10.00
CA ILE A 28 34.41 32.90 -10.14
C ILE A 28 35.55 33.89 -10.21
N THR A 29 35.63 34.64 -11.31
CA THR A 29 36.57 35.74 -11.46
C THR A 29 35.81 37.05 -11.51
N VAL A 30 36.00 37.90 -10.50
CA VAL A 30 35.50 39.27 -10.49
C VAL A 30 36.61 40.16 -11.03
N SER A 31 36.31 41.01 -12.03
CA SER A 31 37.25 42.02 -12.50
C SER A 31 36.60 43.40 -12.52
N GLN A 32 37.32 44.40 -11.99
CA GLN A 32 36.92 45.79 -11.97
C GLN A 32 37.99 46.60 -12.72
N THR A 33 37.56 47.39 -13.70
CA THR A 33 38.45 48.31 -14.42
C THR A 33 38.10 49.74 -13.99
N LEU A 34 39.10 50.49 -13.50
CA LEU A 34 38.97 51.92 -13.20
C LEU A 34 39.56 52.73 -14.36
N SER A 35 38.70 53.47 -15.05
CA SER A 35 39.10 54.40 -16.11
C SER A 35 39.17 55.82 -15.57
N HIS A 36 40.28 56.50 -15.82
CA HIS A 36 40.49 57.90 -15.43
C HIS A 36 40.46 58.78 -16.68
N SER A 37 39.53 59.75 -16.74
CA SER A 37 39.34 60.62 -17.91
C SER A 37 40.24 61.86 -17.94
N GLU A 38 40.92 62.21 -16.84
CA GLU A 38 41.59 63.52 -16.70
C GLU A 38 43.11 63.49 -16.50
N ILE A 39 43.71 62.31 -16.33
CA ILE A 39 45.17 62.16 -16.22
C ILE A 39 45.54 61.01 -17.16
N GLY A 40 46.39 61.27 -18.16
CA GLY A 40 46.78 60.32 -19.21
C GLY A 40 47.58 59.11 -18.70
N GLY A 41 46.96 58.28 -17.87
CA GLY A 41 47.46 57.00 -17.37
C GLY A 41 46.55 55.85 -17.79
N SER A 42 47.13 54.68 -18.03
CA SER A 42 46.42 53.47 -18.48
C SER A 42 45.37 53.00 -17.47
N ASP A 43 44.23 52.52 -17.96
CA ASP A 43 43.18 51.86 -17.16
C ASP A 43 43.76 50.85 -16.17
N THR A 44 43.37 50.95 -14.90
CA THR A 44 43.82 50.01 -13.85
C THR A 44 42.80 48.90 -13.69
N ARG A 45 43.20 47.65 -13.95
CA ARG A 45 42.34 46.47 -13.81
C ARG A 45 42.66 45.70 -12.53
N PHE A 46 41.68 45.57 -11.65
CA PHE A 46 41.69 44.69 -10.50
C PHE A 46 40.99 43.39 -10.85
N SER A 47 41.50 42.26 -10.38
CA SER A 47 40.80 40.99 -10.47
C SER A 47 40.99 40.16 -9.23
N SER A 48 39.91 39.50 -8.79
CA SER A 48 39.92 38.54 -7.70
C SER A 48 39.24 37.26 -8.16
N THR A 49 39.89 36.14 -7.89
CA THR A 49 39.41 34.82 -8.27
C THR A 49 39.10 34.00 -7.02
N ARG A 50 37.97 33.29 -7.05
CA ARG A 50 37.54 32.34 -6.02
C ARG A 50 37.13 31.05 -6.68
N THR A 51 37.58 29.94 -6.12
CA THR A 51 37.16 28.60 -6.54
C THR A 51 36.13 28.06 -5.56
N PHE A 52 35.09 27.42 -6.06
CA PHE A 52 34.11 26.69 -5.26
C PHE A 52 33.76 25.38 -5.97
N HIS A 53 33.26 24.41 -5.22
CA HIS A 53 32.93 23.09 -5.74
C HIS A 53 31.46 22.80 -5.55
N VAL A 54 30.84 22.22 -6.57
CA VAL A 54 29.49 21.68 -6.51
C VAL A 54 29.62 20.18 -6.30
N GLU A 55 29.17 19.70 -5.15
CA GLU A 55 29.20 18.28 -4.80
C GLU A 55 28.20 17.47 -5.64
N GLY A 56 28.48 16.19 -5.83
CA GLY A 56 27.59 15.24 -6.49
C GLY A 56 28.04 13.82 -6.25
N ASP A 57 27.09 12.93 -6.01
CA ASP A 57 27.35 11.51 -5.76
C ASP A 57 28.08 10.89 -6.97
N GLN A 58 29.05 10.01 -6.73
CA GLN A 58 29.89 9.43 -7.80
C GLN A 58 30.17 7.94 -7.61
N PHE A 59 30.62 7.56 -6.40
CA PHE A 59 31.07 6.19 -6.09
C PHE A 59 30.23 5.50 -5.01
N SER A 60 29.39 6.27 -4.31
CA SER A 60 28.47 5.80 -3.30
C SER A 60 27.21 6.65 -3.35
N LEU A 61 26.06 6.02 -3.08
CA LEU A 61 24.77 6.70 -2.96
C LEU A 61 24.27 6.55 -1.52
N ASN A 62 23.77 7.63 -0.92
CA ASN A 62 23.10 7.54 0.37
C ASN A 62 21.82 6.68 0.22
N PRO A 63 21.63 5.60 1.01
CA PRO A 63 20.42 4.77 0.95
C PRO A 63 19.11 5.56 1.10
N GLN A 64 19.13 6.68 1.83
CA GLN A 64 17.95 7.54 2.01
C GLN A 64 17.53 8.30 0.73
N THR A 65 18.40 8.38 -0.27
CA THR A 65 18.10 8.98 -1.58
C THR A 65 17.17 8.09 -2.39
N VAL A 66 17.16 6.78 -2.14
CA VAL A 66 16.22 5.84 -2.76
C VAL A 66 14.84 6.05 -2.13
N TYR A 67 13.84 6.31 -2.97
CA TYR A 67 12.44 6.41 -2.55
C TYR A 67 11.80 5.01 -2.53
N SER A 68 11.93 4.27 -3.64
CA SER A 68 11.45 2.90 -3.77
C SER A 68 12.15 2.16 -4.91
N VAL A 69 12.07 0.82 -4.90
CA VAL A 69 12.53 -0.07 -5.98
C VAL A 69 11.40 -1.01 -6.37
N PHE A 70 11.36 -1.40 -7.65
CA PHE A 70 10.43 -2.40 -8.17
C PHE A 70 11.14 -3.37 -9.12
N PRO A 71 10.92 -4.70 -9.03
CA PRO A 71 10.27 -5.41 -7.93
C PRO A 71 10.87 -5.08 -6.56
N ALA A 72 10.08 -5.17 -5.49
CA ALA A 72 10.55 -4.82 -4.16
C ALA A 72 11.70 -5.74 -3.72
N ALA A 73 12.63 -5.21 -2.93
CA ALA A 73 13.76 -5.98 -2.43
C ALA A 73 13.29 -7.24 -1.66
N SER A 74 13.91 -8.38 -1.98
CA SER A 74 13.59 -9.71 -1.46
C SER A 74 12.13 -10.15 -1.65
N SER A 75 11.40 -9.53 -2.58
CA SER A 75 10.04 -9.94 -2.92
C SER A 75 10.00 -11.21 -3.76
N ARG A 76 8.86 -11.89 -3.73
CA ARG A 76 8.56 -13.05 -4.57
C ARG A 76 7.29 -12.79 -5.36
N GLY A 77 7.32 -13.10 -6.65
CA GLY A 77 6.16 -12.92 -7.51
C GLY A 77 6.48 -13.18 -8.96
N SER A 78 5.52 -12.92 -9.83
CA SER A 78 5.72 -13.01 -11.27
C SER A 78 6.11 -11.67 -11.85
N TYR A 79 7.38 -11.57 -12.19
CA TYR A 79 7.98 -10.37 -12.77
C TYR A 79 8.47 -10.60 -14.20
N THR A 80 8.12 -11.72 -14.84
CA THR A 80 8.59 -12.15 -16.16
C THR A 80 8.34 -11.13 -17.28
N ASN A 81 7.32 -10.27 -17.12
CA ASN A 81 6.97 -9.21 -18.08
C ASN A 81 7.14 -7.80 -17.50
N VAL A 82 7.81 -7.68 -16.36
CA VAL A 82 8.04 -6.41 -15.65
C VAL A 82 9.46 -5.94 -15.91
N LEU A 83 9.63 -4.66 -16.21
CA LEU A 83 10.93 -4.00 -16.23
C LEU A 83 11.29 -3.51 -14.82
N PRO A 84 12.44 -3.91 -14.26
CA PRO A 84 12.91 -3.37 -13.00
C PRO A 84 13.06 -1.85 -13.06
N SER A 85 12.70 -1.16 -11.99
CA SER A 85 12.83 0.30 -11.89
C SER A 85 13.22 0.74 -10.48
N ILE A 86 13.89 1.89 -10.39
CA ILE A 86 14.24 2.55 -9.14
C ILE A 86 13.73 3.98 -9.18
N ILE A 87 13.20 4.45 -8.05
CA ILE A 87 12.71 5.82 -7.86
C ILE A 87 13.61 6.51 -6.84
N LEU A 88 14.10 7.70 -7.19
CA LEU A 88 15.05 8.48 -6.39
C LEU A 88 14.40 9.80 -5.98
N LYS A 89 14.64 10.22 -4.73
CA LYS A 89 14.09 11.45 -4.14
C LYS A 89 14.61 12.73 -4.78
N ARG A 90 15.80 12.67 -5.37
CA ARG A 90 16.40 13.80 -6.08
C ARG A 90 16.09 13.68 -7.57
N SER A 91 15.31 14.61 -8.10
CA SER A 91 14.91 14.64 -9.51
C SER A 91 16.11 14.82 -10.46
N THR A 92 17.11 15.62 -10.09
CA THR A 92 18.27 15.92 -10.96
C THR A 92 19.33 14.82 -11.06
N LEU A 93 19.32 13.84 -10.15
CA LEU A 93 20.44 12.92 -9.92
C LEU A 93 20.91 12.15 -11.18
N PRO A 94 20.02 11.60 -12.05
CA PRO A 94 20.45 10.94 -13.29
C PRO A 94 21.17 11.88 -14.27
N TRP A 95 20.96 13.20 -14.18
CA TRP A 95 21.49 14.21 -15.09
C TRP A 95 22.59 15.10 -14.50
N GLU A 96 22.99 14.86 -13.24
CA GLU A 96 24.09 15.58 -12.57
C GLU A 96 25.46 15.30 -13.21
N ARG A 97 25.63 14.09 -13.77
CA ARG A 97 26.83 13.63 -14.49
C ARG A 97 26.46 13.06 -15.86
N ARG A 98 27.45 12.72 -16.69
CA ARG A 98 27.25 12.30 -18.08
C ARG A 98 27.88 10.94 -18.37
N ALA A 99 27.15 10.09 -19.09
CA ALA A 99 27.70 8.81 -19.54
C ALA A 99 28.69 8.94 -20.71
N ALA A 100 28.60 10.01 -21.50
CA ALA A 100 29.46 10.27 -22.65
C ALA A 100 30.27 11.57 -22.48
N LEU A 101 31.47 11.60 -23.05
CA LEU A 101 32.32 12.80 -23.09
C LEU A 101 31.64 13.94 -23.89
N PRO A 102 31.76 15.21 -23.47
CA PRO A 102 31.28 16.36 -24.22
C PRO A 102 31.92 16.46 -25.62
N ALA A 103 31.16 16.94 -26.60
CA ALA A 103 31.63 17.10 -27.98
C ALA A 103 32.89 17.99 -28.10
N TRP A 104 33.13 18.94 -27.18
CA TRP A 104 34.31 19.82 -27.20
C TRP A 104 35.61 19.13 -26.74
N GLU A 105 35.54 18.04 -25.99
CA GLU A 105 36.70 17.22 -25.62
C GLU A 105 37.10 16.27 -26.76
N LYS A 106 36.15 15.85 -27.61
CA LYS A 106 36.46 15.17 -28.88
C LYS A 106 37.27 16.06 -29.82
N CYS A 107 37.11 17.38 -29.76
CA CYS A 107 37.87 18.31 -30.60
C CYS A 107 39.38 18.36 -30.30
N LYS A 108 39.88 17.72 -29.23
CA LYS A 108 41.32 17.54 -29.02
C LYS A 108 41.87 16.23 -29.62
N ALA A 109 41.00 15.31 -30.04
CA ALA A 109 41.36 14.03 -30.63
C ALA A 109 40.62 13.87 -31.97
N SER A 110 41.34 14.15 -33.07
CA SER A 110 40.94 14.07 -34.49
C SER A 110 40.03 15.19 -35.03
N GLU A 111 40.60 15.97 -35.96
CA GLU A 111 39.89 16.79 -36.95
C GLU A 111 39.27 15.88 -38.00
N GLU A 112 38.18 15.18 -37.68
CA GLU A 112 37.30 14.62 -38.71
C GLU A 112 35.83 14.91 -38.38
N THR A 113 35.17 15.39 -39.41
CA THR A 113 33.87 16.04 -39.53
C THR A 113 32.68 15.28 -38.95
N SER A 114 31.79 16.06 -38.31
CA SER A 114 30.31 15.95 -38.29
C SER A 114 29.65 14.56 -38.34
N GLU A 115 29.01 14.15 -37.22
CA GLU A 115 27.66 13.50 -37.22
C GLU A 115 27.12 13.10 -35.82
N ASN A 116 27.88 13.22 -34.72
CA ASN A 116 27.44 12.69 -33.41
C ASN A 116 26.94 13.75 -32.40
N SER A 117 25.95 14.56 -32.76
CA SER A 117 25.21 15.41 -31.80
C SER A 117 24.24 14.61 -30.90
N HIS A 118 23.95 13.36 -31.26
CA HIS A 118 22.98 12.49 -30.56
C HIS A 118 23.40 12.07 -29.13
N ASN A 119 24.69 12.16 -28.78
CA ASN A 119 25.20 11.71 -27.47
C ASN A 119 25.23 12.79 -26.37
N SER A 120 24.86 14.04 -26.69
CA SER A 120 24.80 15.11 -25.67
C SER A 120 23.60 14.88 -24.75
N GLY A 121 23.84 14.68 -23.44
CA GLY A 121 22.80 14.64 -22.40
C GLY A 121 22.30 13.25 -21.94
N ALA A 122 23.00 12.15 -22.28
CA ALA A 122 22.63 10.83 -21.73
C ALA A 122 22.92 10.75 -20.22
N PRO A 123 21.97 10.26 -19.39
CA PRO A 123 22.15 10.13 -17.96
C PRO A 123 23.27 9.14 -17.64
N TRP A 124 23.97 9.36 -16.54
CA TRP A 124 25.11 8.52 -16.11
C TRP A 124 24.71 7.26 -15.36
N LEU A 125 23.43 7.14 -14.98
CA LEU A 125 22.90 6.01 -14.23
C LEU A 125 22.19 5.03 -15.15
N ALA A 126 22.38 3.74 -14.91
CA ALA A 126 21.63 2.67 -15.57
C ALA A 126 21.29 1.54 -14.59
N LEU A 127 20.20 0.83 -14.86
CA LEU A 127 19.86 -0.40 -14.15
C LEU A 127 20.27 -1.62 -14.98
N LEU A 128 21.12 -2.47 -14.42
CA LEU A 128 21.49 -3.75 -15.00
C LEU A 128 20.88 -4.89 -14.18
N LEU A 129 20.19 -5.80 -14.86
CA LEU A 129 19.58 -6.99 -14.30
C LEU A 129 20.43 -8.22 -14.64
N PHE A 130 20.75 -9.02 -13.63
CA PHE A 130 21.49 -10.28 -13.76
C PHE A 130 20.66 -11.45 -13.24
N HIS A 131 20.69 -12.54 -14.00
CA HIS A 131 20.09 -13.80 -13.60
C HIS A 131 21.03 -14.57 -12.66
N GLU A 132 20.48 -15.59 -11.99
CA GLU A 132 21.24 -16.47 -11.11
C GLU A 132 22.49 -17.05 -11.81
N GLY A 133 23.65 -16.82 -11.21
CA GLY A 133 24.95 -17.33 -11.69
C GLY A 133 25.63 -16.51 -12.79
N GLU A 134 25.04 -15.41 -13.28
CA GLU A 134 25.67 -14.58 -14.33
C GLU A 134 26.78 -13.67 -13.79
N VAL A 135 26.70 -13.23 -12.54
CA VAL A 135 27.64 -12.27 -11.93
C VAL A 135 27.92 -12.61 -10.47
N ALA A 136 29.17 -12.38 -10.04
CA ALA A 136 29.61 -12.54 -8.66
C ALA A 136 29.20 -11.33 -7.79
N GLN A 137 29.10 -11.53 -6.48
CA GLN A 137 28.83 -10.45 -5.53
C GLN A 137 29.85 -9.30 -5.68
N PRO A 138 29.43 -8.03 -5.58
CA PRO A 138 30.32 -6.89 -5.74
C PRO A 138 31.46 -6.90 -4.71
N GLU A 139 32.67 -6.61 -5.17
CA GLU A 139 33.88 -6.52 -4.34
C GLU A 139 34.09 -5.07 -3.89
N VAL A 140 34.44 -4.85 -2.63
CA VAL A 140 34.76 -3.51 -2.14
C VAL A 140 36.23 -3.19 -2.45
N VAL A 141 36.44 -2.21 -3.32
CA VAL A 141 37.75 -1.77 -3.81
C VAL A 141 37.93 -0.28 -3.51
N THR A 142 39.16 0.19 -3.37
CA THR A 142 39.47 1.62 -3.18
C THR A 142 39.42 2.40 -4.50
N VAL A 143 38.96 3.65 -4.49
CA VAL A 143 38.90 4.56 -5.66
C VAL A 143 40.20 4.57 -6.48
N GLY A 144 41.36 4.51 -5.83
CA GLY A 144 42.67 4.53 -6.51
C GLY A 144 42.98 3.34 -7.44
N LYS A 145 42.19 2.26 -7.39
CA LYS A 145 42.33 1.08 -8.26
C LYS A 145 41.36 1.07 -9.45
N LEU A 146 40.51 2.09 -9.58
CA LEU A 146 39.57 2.22 -10.70
C LEU A 146 40.30 2.62 -12.00
N SER A 147 39.86 2.05 -13.12
CA SER A 147 40.35 2.39 -14.46
C SER A 147 39.18 2.74 -15.37
N PRO A 148 39.10 3.97 -15.92
CA PRO A 148 40.07 5.07 -15.81
C PRO A 148 40.05 5.76 -14.43
N PRO A 149 41.14 6.46 -14.05
CA PRO A 149 41.19 7.21 -12.81
C PRO A 149 40.15 8.35 -12.81
N PRO A 150 39.38 8.54 -11.71
CA PRO A 150 38.41 9.62 -11.61
C PRO A 150 39.00 11.01 -11.83
N GLN A 151 38.18 11.96 -12.28
CA GLN A 151 38.53 13.37 -12.12
C GLN A 151 38.62 13.72 -10.63
N PRO A 152 39.67 14.44 -10.19
CA PRO A 152 39.88 14.75 -8.78
C PRO A 152 38.78 15.68 -8.27
N SER A 153 37.97 15.19 -7.33
CA SER A 153 37.10 16.03 -6.50
C SER A 153 37.78 16.26 -5.14
N PRO A 154 37.67 17.46 -4.53
CA PRO A 154 38.40 17.80 -3.31
C PRO A 154 37.92 17.04 -2.06
N THR A 155 36.77 16.38 -2.13
CA THR A 155 36.15 15.64 -1.02
C THR A 155 36.37 14.13 -1.09
N GLN A 156 36.98 13.61 -2.15
CA GLN A 156 37.22 12.16 -2.31
C GLN A 156 38.68 11.80 -2.05
N ASN A 157 38.88 10.82 -1.17
CA ASN A 157 40.18 10.24 -0.90
C ASN A 157 40.40 9.00 -1.76
N LYS A 158 41.66 8.73 -2.11
CA LYS A 158 42.03 7.53 -2.88
C LYS A 158 41.67 6.21 -2.17
N GLU A 159 41.44 6.26 -0.87
CA GLU A 159 41.12 5.13 0.00
C GLU A 159 39.61 4.92 0.19
N ASP A 160 38.75 5.77 -0.38
CA ASP A 160 37.30 5.63 -0.20
C ASP A 160 36.81 4.29 -0.79
N PRO A 161 35.93 3.57 -0.06
CA PRO A 161 35.44 2.28 -0.52
C PRO A 161 34.43 2.42 -1.65
N VAL A 162 34.59 1.61 -2.70
CA VAL A 162 33.75 1.57 -3.89
C VAL A 162 33.33 0.13 -4.13
N SER A 163 32.04 -0.10 -4.39
CA SER A 163 31.55 -1.42 -4.76
C SER A 163 31.77 -1.66 -6.25
N LEU A 164 32.69 -2.56 -6.59
CA LEU A 164 33.05 -2.90 -7.96
C LEU A 164 32.44 -4.25 -8.36
N LEU A 165 31.67 -4.24 -9.44
CA LEU A 165 31.05 -5.42 -10.02
C LEU A 165 31.90 -5.92 -11.18
N GLN A 166 32.43 -7.13 -11.07
CA GLN A 166 33.23 -7.77 -12.14
C GLN A 166 32.31 -8.56 -13.06
N ILE A 167 32.14 -8.10 -14.30
CA ILE A 167 31.23 -8.70 -15.27
C ILE A 167 32.04 -9.21 -16.47
N PRO A 168 31.78 -10.43 -17.00
CA PRO A 168 32.39 -10.87 -18.25
C PRO A 168 32.16 -9.85 -19.38
N THR A 169 33.23 -9.41 -20.05
CA THR A 169 33.16 -8.32 -21.04
C THR A 169 32.17 -8.61 -22.17
N GLU A 170 32.08 -9.87 -22.61
CA GLU A 170 31.14 -10.29 -23.66
C GLU A 170 29.68 -10.29 -23.21
N LEU A 171 29.41 -10.54 -21.92
CA LEU A 171 28.06 -10.41 -21.36
C LEU A 171 27.71 -8.92 -21.25
N LEU A 172 28.62 -8.12 -20.70
CA LEU A 172 28.42 -6.70 -20.49
C LEU A 172 28.06 -5.96 -21.79
N LYS A 173 28.79 -6.22 -22.89
CA LYS A 173 28.50 -5.63 -24.21
C LYS A 173 27.08 -5.88 -24.70
N LYS A 174 26.47 -7.00 -24.32
CA LYS A 174 25.11 -7.37 -24.74
C LYS A 174 24.03 -6.81 -23.80
N LEU A 175 24.36 -6.58 -22.53
CA LEU A 175 23.40 -6.05 -21.55
C LEU A 175 23.36 -4.53 -21.49
N LEU A 176 24.49 -3.87 -21.79
CA LEU A 176 24.65 -2.44 -21.63
C LEU A 176 23.71 -1.65 -22.57
N PRO A 177 22.85 -0.76 -22.05
CA PRO A 177 22.03 0.11 -22.88
C PRO A 177 22.90 1.05 -23.72
N SER A 178 22.46 1.41 -24.93
CA SER A 178 23.12 2.45 -25.71
C SER A 178 22.90 3.84 -25.12
N ALA A 179 23.70 4.83 -25.51
CA ALA A 179 23.50 6.22 -25.08
C ALA A 179 22.12 6.80 -25.47
N ALA A 180 21.51 6.26 -26.55
CA ALA A 180 20.15 6.61 -26.95
C ALA A 180 19.10 5.93 -26.05
N ASP A 181 19.31 4.65 -25.69
CA ASP A 181 18.42 3.94 -24.76
C ASP A 181 18.40 4.62 -23.38
N LEU A 182 19.56 5.09 -22.88
CA LEU A 182 19.65 5.77 -21.58
C LEU A 182 18.74 7.01 -21.48
N LYS A 183 18.54 7.73 -22.59
CA LYS A 183 17.61 8.87 -22.64
C LYS A 183 16.15 8.46 -22.54
N LEU A 184 15.82 7.24 -22.97
CA LEU A 184 14.47 6.69 -22.93
C LEU A 184 14.17 6.00 -21.59
N LEU A 185 15.19 5.54 -20.88
CA LEU A 185 15.07 4.79 -19.63
C LEU A 185 15.01 5.66 -18.37
N SER A 186 15.14 6.98 -18.49
CA SER A 186 15.12 7.91 -17.36
C SER A 186 14.14 9.06 -17.58
N HIS A 187 13.34 9.37 -16.57
CA HIS A 187 12.37 10.48 -16.59
C HIS A 187 12.04 10.94 -15.16
N VAL A 188 11.30 12.03 -15.02
CA VAL A 188 10.84 12.57 -13.73
C VAL A 188 9.33 12.39 -13.60
N ARG A 189 8.90 11.97 -12.40
CA ARG A 189 7.50 11.93 -11.97
C ARG A 189 7.25 13.06 -10.99
N LYS A 190 6.25 13.90 -11.28
CA LYS A 190 5.72 14.92 -10.38
C LYS A 190 4.35 14.48 -9.87
N GLY A 191 4.24 14.42 -8.54
CA GLY A 191 2.99 14.11 -7.85
C GLY A 191 2.68 15.15 -6.80
N THR A 192 1.53 15.00 -6.16
CA THR A 192 1.09 15.85 -5.05
C THR A 192 0.77 14.93 -3.87
N HIS A 193 1.37 15.17 -2.71
CA HIS A 193 1.00 14.48 -1.47
C HIS A 193 -0.45 14.79 -1.08
N GLU A 194 -1.03 13.99 -0.17
CA GLU A 194 -2.34 14.27 0.44
C GLU A 194 -2.39 15.64 1.14
N ASP A 195 -1.24 16.16 1.59
CA ASP A 195 -1.06 17.48 2.20
C ASP A 195 -0.89 18.62 1.17
N GLY A 196 -1.01 18.34 -0.13
CA GLY A 196 -0.89 19.34 -1.20
C GLY A 196 0.55 19.74 -1.57
N SER A 197 1.57 19.20 -0.90
CA SER A 197 2.97 19.43 -1.25
C SER A 197 3.35 18.68 -2.54
N LYS A 198 4.10 19.35 -3.42
CA LYS A 198 4.58 18.76 -4.68
C LYS A 198 5.80 17.89 -4.41
N ILE A 199 5.80 16.70 -4.98
CA ILE A 199 6.93 15.77 -4.96
C ILE A 199 7.46 15.65 -6.37
N GLU A 200 8.78 15.76 -6.52
CA GLU A 200 9.47 15.55 -7.79
C GLU A 200 10.47 14.41 -7.60
N LEU A 201 10.26 13.29 -8.29
CA LEU A 201 11.05 12.07 -8.15
C LEU A 201 11.64 11.70 -9.51
N SER A 202 12.91 11.30 -9.57
CA SER A 202 13.46 10.70 -10.79
C SER A 202 13.24 9.20 -10.80
N VAL A 203 13.06 8.64 -11.99
CA VAL A 203 12.84 7.22 -12.21
C VAL A 203 13.85 6.72 -13.23
N VAL A 204 14.47 5.59 -12.94
CA VAL A 204 15.35 4.87 -13.88
C VAL A 204 14.78 3.47 -14.08
N ILE A 205 14.63 3.06 -15.34
CA ILE A 205 14.08 1.77 -15.76
C ILE A 205 15.20 0.90 -16.34
N GLY A 206 15.13 -0.41 -16.13
CA GLY A 206 16.01 -1.39 -16.77
C GLY A 206 15.58 -1.75 -18.20
N ASN A 207 16.51 -2.26 -19.00
CA ASN A 207 16.27 -2.70 -20.39
C ASN A 207 16.25 -4.24 -20.53
N ARG A 208 16.03 -4.98 -19.44
CA ARG A 208 16.08 -6.46 -19.46
C ARG A 208 14.95 -7.05 -18.64
N LEU A 209 14.32 -8.11 -19.16
CA LEU A 209 13.25 -8.85 -18.48
C LEU A 209 13.80 -9.91 -17.52
N PRO A 210 13.18 -10.08 -16.33
CA PRO A 210 13.51 -11.15 -15.40
C PRO A 210 13.21 -12.55 -15.93
N LYS A 211 14.05 -13.52 -15.54
CA LYS A 211 13.79 -14.96 -15.74
C LYS A 211 13.35 -15.62 -14.44
N PRO A 212 12.62 -16.75 -14.49
CA PRO A 212 12.30 -17.48 -13.27
C PRO A 212 13.56 -17.89 -12.50
N GLY A 213 13.52 -17.74 -11.17
CA GLY A 213 14.67 -17.89 -10.28
C GLY A 213 15.05 -16.58 -9.58
N ILE A 214 16.25 -16.54 -9.03
CA ILE A 214 16.79 -15.34 -8.37
C ILE A 214 17.28 -14.35 -9.42
N ASN A 215 16.86 -13.09 -9.28
CA ASN A 215 17.27 -11.99 -10.13
C ASN A 215 17.88 -10.89 -9.26
N THR A 216 19.04 -10.37 -9.65
CA THR A 216 19.72 -9.27 -8.94
C THR A 216 19.81 -8.05 -9.84
N VAL A 217 19.43 -6.89 -9.31
CA VAL A 217 19.49 -5.61 -10.02
C VAL A 217 20.57 -4.75 -9.40
N HIS A 218 21.37 -4.10 -10.25
CA HIS A 218 22.39 -3.14 -9.85
C HIS A 218 22.13 -1.79 -10.52
N LEU A 219 22.06 -0.72 -9.73
CA LEU A 219 22.21 0.64 -10.20
C LEU A 219 23.70 0.91 -10.41
N VAL A 220 24.10 1.10 -11.65
CA VAL A 220 25.50 1.27 -12.03
C VAL A 220 25.83 2.69 -12.48
N SER A 221 27.07 3.11 -12.23
CA SER A 221 27.65 4.33 -12.78
C SER A 221 28.27 4.04 -14.15
N LEU A 222 27.80 4.76 -15.18
CA LEU A 222 28.33 4.75 -16.54
C LEU A 222 29.08 6.05 -16.88
N GLU A 223 29.55 6.78 -15.88
CA GLU A 223 30.25 8.05 -16.07
C GLU A 223 31.44 7.88 -17.06
N TYR A 224 31.40 8.62 -18.17
CA TYR A 224 32.36 8.57 -19.28
C TYR A 224 32.58 7.21 -19.96
N PHE A 225 31.75 6.20 -19.66
CA PHE A 225 31.91 4.84 -20.16
C PHE A 225 31.91 4.75 -21.70
N PHE A 226 31.09 5.57 -22.38
CA PHE A 226 30.98 5.57 -23.85
C PHE A 226 32.02 6.46 -24.56
N GLY A 227 32.86 7.18 -23.82
CA GLY A 227 33.84 8.12 -24.36
C GLY A 227 35.25 7.54 -24.51
N LEU A 228 35.54 6.45 -23.81
CA LEU A 228 36.88 5.86 -23.77
C LEU A 228 37.07 4.91 -24.96
N LYS A 229 37.64 5.43 -26.05
CA LYS A 229 38.40 4.54 -26.94
C LYS A 229 39.55 4.00 -26.10
N VAL A 230 39.49 2.74 -25.71
CA VAL A 230 40.68 2.01 -25.27
C VAL A 230 41.60 2.03 -26.49
N GLU A 231 42.56 2.93 -26.50
CA GLU A 231 43.71 2.80 -27.38
C GLU A 231 44.28 1.42 -27.09
N SER A 232 44.15 0.54 -28.07
CA SER A 232 44.87 -0.72 -28.12
C SER A 232 46.36 -0.37 -28.15
N GLU A 233 46.96 -0.15 -26.97
CA GLU A 233 48.40 -0.09 -26.83
C GLU A 233 48.94 -1.48 -27.20
N THR A 234 49.48 -1.55 -28.41
CA THR A 234 50.43 -2.58 -28.83
C THR A 234 51.41 -2.89 -27.69
N PRO A 235 51.68 -4.17 -27.38
CA PRO A 235 52.51 -4.53 -26.25
C PRO A 235 53.97 -4.14 -26.52
N LYS A 236 54.45 -3.07 -25.87
CA LYS A 236 55.89 -2.84 -25.73
C LYS A 236 56.43 -3.83 -24.70
N LYS A 237 57.31 -4.70 -25.19
CA LYS A 237 58.12 -5.65 -24.42
C LYS A 237 58.73 -4.99 -23.18
N GLN A 238 58.36 -5.47 -22.00
CA GLN A 238 59.29 -5.62 -20.88
C GLN A 238 59.10 -7.02 -20.30
N GLU A 239 60.18 -7.79 -20.43
CA GLU A 239 60.31 -9.15 -19.96
C GLU A 239 60.48 -9.18 -18.42
N GLU A 240 60.06 -10.32 -17.86
CA GLU A 240 60.42 -10.89 -16.55
C GLU A 240 59.64 -10.45 -15.31
N GLN A 241 58.49 -11.10 -15.11
CA GLN A 241 58.33 -12.01 -13.96
C GLN A 241 57.29 -13.11 -14.30
N LYS A 242 57.79 -14.34 -14.49
CA LYS A 242 56.98 -15.55 -14.68
C LYS A 242 56.19 -15.84 -13.40
N GLN A 243 54.88 -15.58 -13.42
CA GLN A 243 53.93 -16.39 -12.67
C GLN A 243 52.92 -16.99 -13.65
N LYS A 244 52.70 -18.30 -13.48
CA LYS A 244 51.83 -19.15 -14.29
C LYS A 244 50.44 -18.52 -14.38
N VAL A 245 50.04 -18.13 -15.59
CA VAL A 245 48.66 -17.78 -15.90
C VAL A 245 47.96 -19.05 -16.35
N ASP A 246 47.02 -19.52 -15.52
CA ASP A 246 46.02 -20.51 -15.90
C ASP A 246 45.18 -19.94 -17.06
N LYS A 247 45.00 -20.77 -18.08
CA LYS A 247 44.57 -20.39 -19.43
C LYS A 247 43.04 -20.32 -19.62
N ASP A 248 42.26 -20.20 -18.54
CA ASP A 248 40.79 -20.32 -18.61
C ASP A 248 39.98 -19.11 -18.09
N ASN A 249 40.61 -18.00 -17.69
CA ASN A 249 39.85 -16.84 -17.20
C ASN A 249 39.51 -15.87 -18.35
N GLY A 250 38.22 -15.84 -18.72
CA GLY A 250 37.66 -14.83 -19.61
C GLY A 250 37.93 -13.40 -19.14
N THR A 251 37.90 -12.43 -20.04
CA THR A 251 38.12 -11.01 -19.70
C THR A 251 36.93 -10.48 -18.90
N PHE A 252 37.21 -9.87 -17.74
CA PHE A 252 36.22 -9.20 -16.90
C PHE A 252 36.38 -7.68 -16.98
N THR A 253 35.27 -6.97 -16.92
CA THR A 253 35.21 -5.50 -16.87
C THR A 253 34.54 -5.10 -15.56
N GLY A 254 35.23 -4.25 -14.79
CA GLY A 254 34.73 -3.71 -13.53
C GLY A 254 33.82 -2.50 -13.76
N ILE A 255 32.61 -2.53 -13.19
CA ILE A 255 31.67 -1.40 -13.18
C ILE A 255 31.31 -1.05 -11.73
N VAL A 256 31.19 0.24 -11.43
CA VAL A 256 30.80 0.70 -10.09
C VAL A 256 29.30 0.49 -9.87
N SER A 257 28.95 -0.25 -8.82
CA SER A 257 27.58 -0.47 -8.36
C SER A 257 27.27 0.46 -7.20
N LEU A 258 26.27 1.33 -7.36
CA LEU A 258 25.86 2.32 -6.35
C LEU A 258 24.78 1.79 -5.40
N HIS A 259 23.90 0.94 -5.91
CA HIS A 259 22.83 0.30 -5.14
C HIS A 259 22.49 -1.05 -5.78
N SER A 260 22.14 -2.05 -4.96
CA SER A 260 21.75 -3.36 -5.45
C SER A 260 20.65 -3.98 -4.61
N TRP A 261 19.77 -4.73 -5.25
CA TRP A 261 18.73 -5.51 -4.58
C TRP A 261 18.42 -6.77 -5.40
N ASP A 262 17.89 -7.79 -4.73
CA ASP A 262 17.48 -9.04 -5.33
C ASP A 262 15.96 -9.26 -5.18
N PHE A 263 15.40 -10.10 -6.05
CA PHE A 263 14.03 -10.60 -5.94
C PHE A 263 13.92 -11.98 -6.60
N VAL A 264 12.88 -12.72 -6.25
CA VAL A 264 12.60 -14.04 -6.83
C VAL A 264 11.46 -13.91 -7.84
N CYS A 265 11.73 -14.31 -9.08
CA CYS A 265 10.72 -14.43 -10.12
C CYS A 265 10.22 -15.88 -10.17
N GLU A 266 8.92 -16.10 -10.05
CA GLU A 266 8.35 -17.45 -10.08
C GLU A 266 7.99 -17.88 -11.52
N VAL A 267 8.11 -19.19 -11.80
CA VAL A 267 7.71 -19.80 -13.08
C VAL A 267 6.18 -19.85 -13.14
N THR A 268 5.56 -18.73 -13.45
CA THR A 268 4.11 -18.68 -13.62
C THR A 268 3.79 -17.68 -14.72
N ASN A 269 2.85 -18.03 -15.62
CA ASN A 269 2.27 -17.09 -16.59
C ASN A 269 1.44 -16.06 -15.82
N ALA A 270 2.10 -15.08 -15.19
CA ALA A 270 1.53 -14.43 -14.02
C ALA A 270 1.56 -12.91 -14.05
N GLN A 271 1.16 -12.37 -15.18
CA GLN A 271 0.30 -11.18 -15.08
C GLN A 271 -1.06 -11.48 -14.43
N ASP A 272 -1.46 -12.74 -14.42
CA ASP A 272 -2.71 -13.16 -13.82
C ASP A 272 -2.56 -13.85 -12.46
N HIS A 273 -1.43 -13.91 -11.73
CA HIS A 273 -1.47 -14.60 -10.42
C HIS A 273 -2.42 -13.91 -9.42
N PHE A 274 -2.29 -12.60 -9.25
CA PHE A 274 -3.22 -11.81 -8.43
C PHE A 274 -4.66 -11.88 -8.97
N ARG A 275 -4.82 -11.69 -10.28
CA ARG A 275 -6.13 -11.74 -10.94
C ARG A 275 -6.77 -13.12 -10.85
N ASN A 276 -6.02 -14.20 -11.07
CA ASN A 276 -6.45 -15.60 -11.00
C ASN A 276 -6.81 -15.96 -9.56
N LEU A 277 -5.98 -15.60 -8.58
CA LEU A 277 -6.32 -15.80 -7.17
C LEU A 277 -7.67 -15.16 -6.85
N LEU A 278 -7.87 -13.89 -7.23
CA LEU A 278 -9.12 -13.19 -6.95
C LEU A 278 -10.31 -13.64 -7.81
N THR A 279 -10.10 -13.97 -9.08
CA THR A 279 -11.18 -14.42 -10.00
C THR A 279 -11.57 -15.88 -9.78
N SER A 280 -10.69 -16.68 -9.16
CA SER A 280 -10.97 -18.06 -8.75
C SER A 280 -11.71 -18.15 -7.42
N LEU A 281 -11.93 -17.04 -6.73
CA LEU A 281 -12.64 -17.04 -5.45
C LEU A 281 -14.07 -17.55 -5.62
N ASP A 282 -14.49 -18.41 -4.69
CA ASP A 282 -15.88 -18.71 -4.47
C ASP A 282 -16.54 -17.47 -3.83
N VAL A 283 -17.38 -16.77 -4.61
CA VAL A 283 -18.07 -15.55 -4.17
C VAL A 283 -19.50 -15.88 -3.80
N GLY A 284 -19.91 -15.48 -2.59
CA GLY A 284 -21.28 -15.68 -2.13
C GLY A 284 -21.60 -14.89 -0.88
N THR A 285 -22.71 -15.22 -0.22
CA THR A 285 -23.08 -14.70 1.09
C THR A 285 -22.71 -15.69 2.19
N LEU A 286 -22.64 -15.24 3.45
CA LEU A 286 -22.25 -16.09 4.58
C LEU A 286 -23.35 -17.11 4.96
N LYS A 287 -23.48 -18.18 4.17
CA LYS A 287 -24.48 -19.25 4.36
C LYS A 287 -23.90 -20.63 4.04
N LEU A 288 -24.51 -21.66 4.62
CA LEU A 288 -24.19 -23.05 4.28
C LEU A 288 -25.09 -23.56 3.16
N ALA A 289 -24.52 -24.39 2.29
CA ALA A 289 -25.28 -25.13 1.29
C ALA A 289 -25.67 -26.52 1.84
N CYS A 290 -26.96 -26.86 1.83
CA CYS A 290 -27.40 -28.24 2.07
C CYS A 290 -27.66 -28.93 0.73
N LYS A 291 -27.02 -30.09 0.51
CA LYS A 291 -27.21 -30.90 -0.70
C LYS A 291 -28.38 -31.89 -0.57
N ASP A 292 -28.77 -32.24 0.65
CA ASP A 292 -29.72 -33.32 0.96
C ASP A 292 -30.91 -32.82 1.80
N ASP A 293 -31.69 -31.88 1.26
CA ASP A 293 -32.93 -31.42 1.91
C ASP A 293 -34.16 -31.96 1.18
N LYS A 294 -34.89 -32.88 1.83
CA LYS A 294 -36.12 -33.48 1.27
C LYS A 294 -37.36 -32.62 1.53
N ASP A 295 -37.36 -31.83 2.60
CA ASP A 295 -38.54 -31.09 3.09
C ASP A 295 -38.41 -29.56 2.90
N GLY A 296 -37.23 -29.05 2.54
CA GLY A 296 -36.97 -27.64 2.21
C GLY A 296 -36.85 -26.70 3.43
N THR A 297 -37.25 -27.16 4.62
CA THR A 297 -37.24 -26.38 5.86
C THR A 297 -35.82 -26.09 6.35
N VAL A 298 -34.89 -27.05 6.23
CA VAL A 298 -33.50 -26.86 6.66
C VAL A 298 -32.81 -25.83 5.79
N ASN A 299 -33.04 -25.87 4.48
CA ASN A 299 -32.54 -24.89 3.53
C ASN A 299 -33.01 -23.47 3.84
N LEU A 300 -34.21 -23.28 4.41
CA LEU A 300 -34.67 -21.94 4.81
C LEU A 300 -33.78 -21.30 5.87
N TYR A 301 -33.38 -22.04 6.91
CA TYR A 301 -32.56 -21.53 8.02
C TYR A 301 -31.10 -21.37 7.61
N LEU A 302 -30.57 -22.33 6.85
CA LEU A 302 -29.21 -22.23 6.32
C LEU A 302 -29.06 -21.04 5.37
N ASN A 303 -30.06 -20.77 4.52
CA ASN A 303 -30.07 -19.58 3.67
C ASN A 303 -30.15 -18.26 4.45
N LYS A 304 -30.69 -18.28 5.67
CA LYS A 304 -30.67 -17.15 6.61
C LYS A 304 -29.37 -17.06 7.43
N GLY A 305 -28.41 -17.97 7.21
CA GLY A 305 -27.10 -17.96 7.90
C GLY A 305 -27.09 -18.66 9.26
N TYR A 306 -28.15 -19.40 9.59
CA TYR A 306 -28.19 -20.18 10.82
C TYR A 306 -27.41 -21.48 10.64
N VAL A 307 -26.72 -21.89 11.69
CA VAL A 307 -26.01 -23.16 11.78
C VAL A 307 -26.54 -23.97 12.97
N PRO A 308 -26.70 -25.30 12.83
CA PRO A 308 -27.14 -26.14 13.95
C PRO A 308 -25.94 -26.44 14.85
N LEU A 309 -26.04 -26.08 16.13
CA LEU A 309 -25.01 -26.35 17.12
C LEU A 309 -25.55 -27.22 18.24
N LYS A 310 -24.66 -28.05 18.81
CA LYS A 310 -24.96 -28.80 20.02
C LYS A 310 -25.12 -27.83 21.19
N HIS A 311 -26.28 -27.85 21.83
CA HIS A 311 -26.63 -26.97 22.93
C HIS A 311 -26.81 -27.78 24.21
N HIS A 312 -26.08 -27.37 25.25
CA HIS A 312 -26.18 -27.92 26.60
C HIS A 312 -27.13 -27.04 27.44
N LEU A 313 -28.27 -27.60 27.83
CA LEU A 313 -29.24 -26.93 28.68
C LEU A 313 -28.77 -26.92 30.14
N ARG A 314 -29.31 -26.00 30.95
CA ARG A 314 -28.96 -25.84 32.38
C ARG A 314 -29.22 -27.09 33.23
N ASN A 315 -30.16 -27.92 32.80
CA ASN A 315 -30.48 -29.20 33.45
C ASN A 315 -29.57 -30.36 32.97
N PHE A 316 -28.44 -30.05 32.33
CA PHE A 316 -27.47 -30.99 31.76
C PHE A 316 -27.98 -31.83 30.58
N GLN A 317 -29.19 -31.57 30.08
CA GLN A 317 -29.66 -32.21 28.85
C GLN A 317 -28.96 -31.60 27.63
N THR A 318 -28.80 -32.43 26.60
CA THR A 318 -28.24 -32.01 25.31
C THR A 318 -29.34 -31.93 24.28
N THR A 319 -29.42 -30.79 23.58
CA THR A 319 -30.29 -30.59 22.43
C THR A 319 -29.50 -30.00 21.28
N VAL A 320 -30.14 -29.79 20.14
CA VAL A 320 -29.61 -28.98 19.04
C VAL A 320 -30.32 -27.64 19.09
N SER A 321 -29.60 -26.56 18.82
CA SER A 321 -30.18 -25.23 18.70
C SER A 321 -29.54 -24.51 17.54
N TRP A 322 -30.33 -23.66 16.90
CA TRP A 322 -29.85 -22.78 15.88
C TRP A 322 -29.00 -21.67 16.48
N TYR A 323 -27.96 -21.31 15.74
CA TYR A 323 -27.12 -20.16 16.02
C TYR A 323 -26.80 -19.45 14.71
N HIS A 324 -26.96 -18.14 14.66
CA HIS A 324 -26.47 -17.29 13.58
C HIS A 324 -25.44 -16.30 14.14
N SER A 325 -24.46 -15.97 13.31
CA SER A 325 -23.44 -14.97 13.65
C SER A 325 -24.03 -13.55 13.54
N PRO A 326 -23.32 -12.50 13.99
CA PRO A 326 -23.71 -11.12 13.67
C PRO A 326 -23.66 -10.81 12.16
N LEU A 327 -23.13 -11.71 11.33
CA LEU A 327 -22.86 -11.52 9.92
C LEU A 327 -23.92 -12.24 9.08
N LEU A 328 -25.08 -11.63 8.88
CA LEU A 328 -26.19 -12.25 8.17
C LEU A 328 -25.97 -12.24 6.64
N PRO A 329 -26.39 -13.29 5.91
CA PRO A 329 -26.25 -13.37 4.46
C PRO A 329 -27.19 -12.43 3.66
N GLY A 330 -27.92 -11.55 4.35
CA GLY A 330 -28.85 -10.59 3.76
C GLY A 330 -29.57 -9.77 4.84
N LYS A 331 -30.55 -8.96 4.42
CA LYS A 331 -31.32 -8.14 5.36
C LYS A 331 -32.17 -8.99 6.29
N ASN A 332 -32.08 -8.73 7.60
CA ASN A 332 -33.00 -9.31 8.56
C ASN A 332 -34.42 -8.77 8.32
N GLN A 333 -35.31 -9.58 7.75
CA GLN A 333 -36.67 -9.18 7.40
C GLN A 333 -37.60 -9.07 8.61
N GLN A 334 -37.27 -9.75 9.71
CA GLN A 334 -38.05 -9.78 10.94
C GLN A 334 -37.12 -9.64 12.16
N PRO A 335 -36.59 -8.44 12.43
CA PRO A 335 -35.76 -8.22 13.60
C PRO A 335 -36.60 -8.42 14.88
N PHE A 336 -36.11 -9.23 15.81
CA PHE A 336 -36.75 -9.39 17.11
C PHE A 336 -36.62 -8.10 17.91
N SER A 337 -37.74 -7.64 18.48
CA SER A 337 -37.73 -6.51 19.41
C SER A 337 -37.67 -7.04 20.84
N PHE A 338 -36.53 -6.83 21.50
CA PHE A 338 -36.35 -7.18 22.91
C PHE A 338 -36.53 -5.94 23.81
N GLN A 339 -37.12 -6.16 24.98
CA GLN A 339 -37.18 -5.13 26.02
C GLN A 339 -35.92 -5.18 26.88
N PHE A 340 -35.14 -4.11 26.82
CA PHE A 340 -33.95 -3.93 27.66
C PHE A 340 -34.28 -3.13 28.94
N PRO A 341 -33.60 -3.37 30.07
CA PRO A 341 -32.49 -4.33 30.27
C PRO A 341 -32.92 -5.79 30.38
N VAL A 342 -32.13 -6.69 29.81
CA VAL A 342 -32.29 -8.13 30.02
C VAL A 342 -31.55 -8.55 31.30
N ARG A 343 -32.16 -9.42 32.11
CA ARG A 343 -31.56 -9.87 33.39
C ARG A 343 -30.82 -11.19 33.29
N ALA A 344 -31.17 -12.03 32.32
CA ALA A 344 -30.55 -13.33 32.09
C ALA A 344 -30.58 -13.70 30.62
N ALA A 345 -29.55 -14.42 30.16
CA ALA A 345 -29.42 -14.86 28.76
C ALA A 345 -30.64 -15.66 28.27
N ASP A 346 -31.27 -16.46 29.14
CA ASP A 346 -32.43 -17.30 28.80
C ASP A 346 -33.65 -16.48 28.37
N GLN A 347 -33.75 -15.19 28.74
CA GLN A 347 -34.83 -14.31 28.28
C GLN A 347 -34.73 -14.00 26.78
N LEU A 348 -33.56 -14.24 26.18
CA LEU A 348 -33.26 -14.02 24.76
C LEU A 348 -33.23 -15.33 23.96
N LEU A 349 -33.58 -16.47 24.58
CA LEU A 349 -33.80 -17.71 23.85
C LEU A 349 -35.12 -17.61 23.09
N VAL A 350 -35.06 -17.74 21.77
CA VAL A 350 -36.24 -17.75 20.91
C VAL A 350 -36.59 -19.21 20.63
N TYR A 351 -37.84 -19.62 20.85
CA TYR A 351 -38.29 -20.98 20.55
C TYR A 351 -39.12 -20.97 19.27
N ASP A 352 -38.65 -21.68 18.26
CA ASP A 352 -39.38 -21.89 17.02
C ASP A 352 -40.40 -23.02 17.21
N ARG A 353 -41.69 -22.68 17.13
CA ARG A 353 -42.78 -23.64 17.33
C ARG A 353 -43.00 -24.56 16.14
N GLU A 354 -42.59 -24.16 14.94
CA GLU A 354 -42.80 -24.95 13.72
C GLU A 354 -41.80 -26.11 13.65
N ILE A 355 -40.55 -25.86 14.07
CA ILE A 355 -39.46 -26.83 13.98
C ILE A 355 -39.13 -27.47 15.33
N GLY A 356 -39.54 -26.82 16.44
CA GLY A 356 -39.30 -27.31 17.79
C GLY A 356 -37.84 -27.14 18.26
N LEU A 357 -37.11 -26.18 17.68
CA LEU A 357 -35.72 -25.88 18.03
C LEU A 357 -35.60 -24.47 18.63
N PHE A 358 -34.63 -24.29 19.53
CA PHE A 358 -34.28 -22.97 20.01
C PHE A 358 -33.36 -22.26 19.02
N ASP A 359 -33.53 -20.95 18.89
CA ASP A 359 -32.50 -20.02 18.44
C ASP A 359 -31.81 -19.42 19.67
N SER A 360 -30.50 -19.67 19.73
CA SER A 360 -29.62 -19.28 20.84
C SER A 360 -28.78 -18.04 20.54
N SER A 361 -28.93 -17.44 19.37
CA SER A 361 -28.05 -16.40 18.84
C SER A 361 -28.01 -15.16 19.72
N TYR A 362 -29.18 -14.63 20.09
CA TYR A 362 -29.32 -13.44 20.93
C TYR A 362 -28.90 -13.70 22.39
N ALA A 363 -29.22 -14.88 22.92
CA ALA A 363 -28.78 -15.30 24.25
C ALA A 363 -27.25 -15.41 24.33
N ALA A 364 -26.63 -16.02 23.31
CA ALA A 364 -25.19 -16.14 23.18
C ALA A 364 -24.51 -14.77 23.03
N ALA A 365 -25.10 -13.88 22.22
CA ALA A 365 -24.64 -12.49 22.05
C ALA A 365 -24.59 -11.74 23.39
N TRP A 366 -25.70 -11.75 24.13
CA TRP A 366 -25.79 -11.07 25.42
C TRP A 366 -24.79 -11.62 26.44
N GLN A 367 -24.65 -12.94 26.50
CA GLN A 367 -23.68 -13.57 27.40
C GLN A 367 -22.24 -13.25 27.00
N LEU A 368 -21.93 -13.24 25.70
CA LEU A 368 -20.61 -12.87 25.19
C LEU A 368 -20.26 -11.43 25.59
N GLY A 369 -21.18 -10.48 25.43
CA GLY A 369 -20.97 -9.08 25.82
C GLY A 369 -20.57 -8.93 27.29
N ARG A 370 -21.24 -9.67 28.19
CA ARG A 370 -20.88 -9.71 29.61
C ARG A 370 -19.48 -10.26 29.84
N LEU A 371 -19.14 -11.36 29.19
CA LEU A 371 -17.83 -12.00 29.35
C LEU A 371 -16.71 -11.09 28.85
N LEU A 372 -16.86 -10.45 27.69
CA LEU A 372 -15.90 -9.49 27.15
C LEU A 372 -15.72 -8.30 28.08
N ALA A 373 -16.81 -7.75 28.60
CA ALA A 373 -16.75 -6.62 29.51
C ALA A 373 -16.10 -6.99 30.86
N LEU A 374 -16.35 -8.20 31.38
CA LEU A 374 -15.75 -8.71 32.61
C LEU A 374 -14.26 -9.06 32.46
N GLN A 375 -13.85 -9.46 31.25
CA GLN A 375 -12.44 -9.72 30.93
C GLN A 375 -11.61 -8.43 31.00
N ASP A 376 -12.20 -7.29 30.62
CA ASP A 376 -11.58 -5.98 30.74
C ASP A 376 -11.83 -5.36 32.14
N LYS A 377 -10.84 -5.53 33.03
CA LYS A 377 -10.88 -4.96 34.39
C LYS A 377 -10.98 -3.43 34.39
N SER A 378 -10.33 -2.75 33.43
CA SER A 378 -10.33 -1.28 33.35
C SER A 378 -11.71 -0.78 32.99
N LEU A 379 -12.32 -1.36 31.96
CA LEU A 379 -13.70 -1.05 31.58
C LEU A 379 -14.66 -1.30 32.74
N SER A 380 -14.60 -2.48 33.37
CA SER A 380 -15.52 -2.88 34.44
C SER A 380 -15.55 -1.87 35.60
N ILE A 381 -14.37 -1.42 36.05
CA ILE A 381 -14.25 -0.45 37.15
C ILE A 381 -14.74 0.93 36.71
N ASN A 382 -14.33 1.39 35.52
CA ASN A 382 -14.69 2.71 35.01
C ASN A 382 -16.20 2.82 34.73
N LEU A 383 -16.80 1.79 34.15
CA LEU A 383 -18.24 1.73 33.87
C LEU A 383 -19.06 1.71 35.18
N PHE A 384 -18.63 0.93 36.17
CA PHE A 384 -19.26 0.91 37.49
C PHE A 384 -19.20 2.28 38.18
N ASN A 385 -18.01 2.90 38.21
CA ASN A 385 -17.81 4.21 38.82
C ASN A 385 -18.63 5.30 38.12
N TRP A 386 -18.67 5.29 36.78
CA TRP A 386 -19.46 6.24 36.02
C TRP A 386 -20.97 6.09 36.29
N LYS A 387 -21.51 4.86 36.27
CA LYS A 387 -22.93 4.61 36.60
C LYS A 387 -23.27 5.09 38.01
N ARG A 388 -22.39 4.83 38.98
CA ARG A 388 -22.55 5.29 40.37
C ARG A 388 -22.57 6.82 40.46
N GLN A 389 -21.64 7.51 39.79
CA GLN A 389 -21.59 8.97 39.76
C GLN A 389 -22.83 9.58 39.08
N TYR A 390 -23.31 8.97 38.00
CA TYR A 390 -24.53 9.40 37.31
C TYR A 390 -25.75 9.36 38.24
N LEU A 391 -25.96 8.26 38.97
CA LEU A 391 -27.03 8.16 39.96
C LEU A 391 -26.90 9.18 41.09
N GLN A 392 -25.68 9.35 41.63
CA GLN A 392 -25.43 10.34 42.69
C GLN A 392 -25.85 11.75 42.25
N ARG A 393 -25.48 12.15 41.02
CA ARG A 393 -25.88 13.45 40.45
C ARG A 393 -27.39 13.55 40.29
N LYS A 394 -28.05 12.51 39.80
CA LYS A 394 -29.51 12.49 39.62
C LYS A 394 -30.25 12.64 40.95
N ILE A 395 -29.81 11.95 42.00
CA ILE A 395 -30.37 12.05 43.35
C ILE A 395 -30.16 13.46 43.92
N VAL A 396 -28.94 14.01 43.85
CA VAL A 396 -28.64 15.37 44.32
C VAL A 396 -29.49 16.41 43.59
N ASN A 397 -29.60 16.31 42.27
CA ASN A 397 -30.42 17.23 41.48
C ASN A 397 -31.91 17.14 41.87
N ARG A 398 -32.42 15.93 42.16
CA ARG A 398 -33.80 15.72 42.63
C ARG A 398 -34.03 16.37 44.00
N ASP A 399 -33.09 16.22 44.93
CA ASP A 399 -33.19 16.81 46.28
C ASP A 399 -33.06 18.35 46.26
N THR A 400 -32.26 18.91 45.35
CA THR A 400 -32.16 20.37 45.16
C THR A 400 -33.43 20.99 44.57
N LEU A 401 -34.12 20.28 43.66
CA LEU A 401 -35.38 20.73 43.08
C LEU A 401 -36.52 20.68 44.11
N HIS A 402 -36.57 19.63 44.94
CA HIS A 402 -37.55 19.53 46.03
C HIS A 402 -37.32 20.51 47.20
N SER A 403 -36.12 21.10 47.31
CA SER A 403 -35.84 22.13 48.32
C SER A 403 -36.19 23.55 47.85
N ALA A 404 -36.44 23.75 46.55
CA ALA A 404 -36.80 25.05 45.96
C ALA A 404 -38.32 25.31 45.96
N ASP A 405 -39.13 24.25 45.84
CA ASP A 405 -40.58 24.31 46.08
C ASP A 405 -40.86 24.11 47.57
N GLY A 406 -41.26 25.17 48.28
CA GLY A 406 -41.43 25.22 49.74
C GLY A 406 -42.50 24.31 50.38
N ASN A 407 -42.90 23.21 49.75
CA ASN A 407 -43.84 22.24 50.32
C ASN A 407 -43.11 20.96 50.76
N LYS A 408 -42.92 20.82 52.08
CA LYS A 408 -42.51 19.55 52.70
C LYS A 408 -43.62 18.50 52.52
N PRO A 409 -43.36 17.33 51.91
CA PRO A 409 -44.29 16.21 52.03
C PRO A 409 -44.17 15.60 53.44
N SER A 410 -45.31 15.42 54.10
CA SER A 410 -45.50 14.77 55.41
C SER A 410 -45.40 13.24 55.34
N GLY A 411 -44.39 12.72 54.64
CA GLY A 411 -44.03 11.30 54.64
C GLY A 411 -42.63 11.13 55.19
N GLN A 412 -42.50 10.46 56.34
CA GLN A 412 -41.19 10.10 56.88
C GLN A 412 -40.46 9.19 55.88
N PRO A 413 -39.24 9.54 55.44
CA PRO A 413 -38.39 8.59 54.73
C PRO A 413 -38.03 7.47 55.71
N THR A 414 -38.37 6.24 55.36
CA THR A 414 -37.98 5.03 56.10
C THR A 414 -36.46 5.01 56.31
N GLU A 415 -36.00 4.79 57.55
CA GLU A 415 -34.57 4.78 57.93
C GLU A 415 -33.70 3.83 57.09
N ILE A 416 -34.33 2.83 56.45
CA ILE A 416 -33.67 1.86 55.58
C ILE A 416 -33.14 2.52 54.29
N ASP A 417 -33.85 3.51 53.73
CA ASP A 417 -33.37 4.22 52.54
C ASP A 417 -32.18 5.11 52.87
N LYS A 418 -32.17 5.77 54.04
CA LYS A 418 -31.04 6.63 54.45
C LYS A 418 -29.74 5.85 54.65
N ASN A 419 -29.79 4.65 55.23
CA ASN A 419 -28.59 3.83 55.44
C ASN A 419 -28.06 3.19 54.15
N SER A 420 -28.96 2.81 53.23
CA SER A 420 -28.60 2.33 51.88
C SER A 420 -27.94 3.43 51.05
N ILE A 421 -28.49 4.64 51.17
CA ILE A 421 -27.99 5.88 50.59
C ILE A 421 -26.60 6.16 51.18
N GLN A 422 -26.43 6.24 52.51
CA GLN A 422 -25.17 6.61 53.17
C GLN A 422 -23.95 5.75 52.79
N LEU A 423 -24.14 4.45 52.56
CA LEU A 423 -23.07 3.53 52.11
C LEU A 423 -22.60 3.81 50.66
N LEU A 424 -23.43 4.44 49.82
CA LEU A 424 -23.07 4.89 48.48
C LEU A 424 -22.29 6.22 48.47
N PHE A 425 -22.21 6.97 49.58
CA PHE A 425 -21.59 8.32 49.64
C PHE A 425 -20.17 8.38 50.22
N GLN A 426 -19.56 7.26 50.61
CA GLN A 426 -18.30 7.28 51.38
C GLN A 426 -16.98 7.36 50.58
N SER A 427 -16.98 7.72 49.28
CA SER A 427 -15.71 7.85 48.53
C SER A 427 -15.62 9.12 47.69
N GLN A 428 -14.69 9.98 48.13
CA GLN A 428 -14.01 11.11 47.48
C GLN A 428 -14.76 11.85 46.36
N ARG A 429 -15.17 13.09 46.67
CA ARG A 429 -15.49 14.13 45.69
C ARG A 429 -14.24 14.43 44.84
N THR A 430 -14.05 13.71 43.74
CA THR A 430 -13.15 14.16 42.68
C THR A 430 -13.91 15.18 41.84
N ASN A 431 -13.41 16.41 41.80
CA ASN A 431 -13.93 17.52 40.98
C ASN A 431 -13.71 17.23 39.48
N THR A 432 -14.49 16.31 38.90
CA THR A 432 -14.61 16.18 37.44
C THR A 432 -15.92 16.85 37.01
N THR A 433 -15.77 18.07 36.50
CA THR A 433 -16.80 19.03 36.12
C THR A 433 -17.54 18.71 34.82
N SER A 434 -17.36 17.54 34.21
CA SER A 434 -18.15 17.13 33.04
C SER A 434 -19.16 16.02 33.38
N GLY A 435 -20.37 16.19 32.86
CA GLY A 435 -21.49 15.23 32.87
C GLY A 435 -21.23 13.98 32.04
N ASP A 436 -20.12 13.97 31.31
CA ASP A 436 -19.95 13.16 30.11
C ASP A 436 -19.29 11.81 30.39
N MET A 437 -19.60 10.84 29.54
CA MET A 437 -19.05 9.50 29.64
C MET A 437 -17.54 9.51 29.33
N PRO A 438 -16.70 8.84 30.15
CA PRO A 438 -15.28 8.70 29.86
C PRO A 438 -15.02 8.18 28.44
N GLN A 439 -14.07 8.80 27.73
CA GLN A 439 -13.73 8.44 26.35
C GLN A 439 -13.26 6.99 26.21
N SER A 440 -12.65 6.42 27.24
CA SER A 440 -12.24 5.01 27.27
C SER A 440 -13.43 4.05 27.17
N ILE A 441 -14.55 4.36 27.82
CA ILE A 441 -15.79 3.56 27.74
C ILE A 441 -16.37 3.68 26.33
N LEU A 442 -16.43 4.91 25.80
CA LEU A 442 -16.93 5.16 24.46
C LEU A 442 -16.13 4.41 23.40
N ALA A 443 -14.79 4.50 23.46
CA ALA A 443 -13.89 3.81 22.54
C ALA A 443 -14.04 2.28 22.63
N TRP A 444 -14.19 1.72 23.82
CA TRP A 444 -14.41 0.29 24.00
C TRP A 444 -15.72 -0.18 23.34
N PHE A 445 -16.83 0.52 23.58
CA PHE A 445 -18.11 0.20 22.93
C PHE A 445 -18.08 0.47 21.42
N LYS A 446 -17.33 1.47 20.95
CA LYS A 446 -17.11 1.71 19.52
C LYS A 446 -16.43 0.51 18.86
N ASN A 447 -15.35 0.00 19.46
CA ASN A 447 -14.65 -1.18 18.96
C ASN A 447 -15.59 -2.39 18.93
N LEU A 448 -16.38 -2.60 19.99
CA LEU A 448 -17.37 -3.69 20.04
C LEU A 448 -18.43 -3.58 18.92
N ILE A 449 -18.91 -2.37 18.61
CA ILE A 449 -19.85 -2.12 17.50
C ILE A 449 -19.20 -2.44 16.15
N LEU A 450 -17.90 -2.19 15.99
CA LEU A 450 -17.11 -2.58 14.82
C LEU A 450 -16.73 -4.08 14.80
N LEU A 451 -17.34 -4.88 15.68
CA LEU A 451 -17.09 -6.31 15.86
C LEU A 451 -15.64 -6.63 16.25
N ASP A 452 -14.92 -5.64 16.75
CA ASP A 452 -13.56 -5.82 17.24
C ASP A 452 -13.59 -6.60 18.57
N SER A 453 -12.56 -7.40 18.80
CA SER A 453 -12.45 -8.31 19.96
C SER A 453 -13.53 -9.40 20.07
N ILE A 454 -14.39 -9.58 19.06
CA ILE A 454 -15.32 -10.72 19.01
C ILE A 454 -14.54 -11.99 18.60
N PRO A 455 -14.62 -13.08 19.38
CA PRO A 455 -13.93 -14.32 19.04
C PRO A 455 -14.39 -14.86 17.68
N PHE A 456 -13.43 -15.35 16.88
CA PHE A 456 -13.70 -15.75 15.49
C PHE A 456 -14.79 -16.82 15.35
N ASN A 457 -14.92 -17.72 16.33
CA ASN A 457 -15.96 -18.75 16.37
C ASN A 457 -17.39 -18.22 16.58
N TYR A 458 -17.56 -16.97 17.01
CA TYR A 458 -18.89 -16.31 17.02
C TYR A 458 -19.18 -15.63 15.67
N LEU A 459 -18.15 -15.28 14.89
CA LEU A 459 -18.29 -14.71 13.54
C LEU A 459 -18.50 -15.80 12.49
N VAL A 460 -17.71 -16.88 12.59
CA VAL A 460 -17.70 -18.05 11.70
C VAL A 460 -17.80 -19.31 12.56
N PRO A 461 -19.00 -19.67 13.04
CA PRO A 461 -19.21 -20.82 13.93
C PRO A 461 -18.96 -22.18 13.30
N GLU A 462 -19.05 -22.28 11.97
CA GLU A 462 -18.82 -23.51 11.22
C GLU A 462 -17.81 -23.23 10.08
N PRO A 463 -16.73 -24.03 9.93
CA PRO A 463 -15.69 -23.80 8.92
C PRO A 463 -16.16 -23.70 7.47
N GLY A 464 -17.23 -24.42 7.10
CA GLY A 464 -17.86 -24.37 5.78
C GLY A 464 -18.56 -23.05 5.45
N LEU A 465 -18.80 -22.16 6.42
CA LEU A 465 -19.26 -20.80 6.15
C LEU A 465 -18.19 -19.96 5.43
N LEU A 466 -16.90 -20.23 5.68
CA LEU A 466 -15.77 -19.55 5.05
C LEU A 466 -14.71 -20.54 4.54
N PRO A 467 -14.97 -21.24 3.41
CA PRO A 467 -14.03 -22.17 2.78
C PRO A 467 -12.73 -21.48 2.32
N LEU A 468 -11.73 -22.28 1.93
CA LEU A 468 -10.52 -21.75 1.29
C LEU A 468 -10.86 -21.07 -0.05
N GLU A 469 -10.15 -19.99 -0.36
CA GLU A 469 -10.37 -19.17 -1.57
C GLU A 469 -11.84 -18.74 -1.71
N SER A 470 -12.39 -18.09 -0.68
CA SER A 470 -13.76 -17.62 -0.67
C SER A 470 -13.92 -16.16 -0.24
N LEU A 471 -14.92 -15.51 -0.82
CA LEU A 471 -15.39 -14.17 -0.48
C LEU A 471 -16.85 -14.25 -0.06
N ARG A 472 -17.15 -13.83 1.17
CA ARG A 472 -18.48 -13.94 1.79
C ARG A 472 -18.99 -12.58 2.21
N PHE A 473 -20.02 -12.10 1.53
CA PHE A 473 -20.71 -10.87 1.88
C PHE A 473 -21.72 -11.08 2.99
N PHE A 474 -21.90 -10.04 3.81
CA PHE A 474 -22.85 -10.04 4.91
C PHE A 474 -23.40 -8.65 5.22
N GLN A 475 -24.50 -8.63 5.95
CA GLN A 475 -25.04 -7.47 6.66
C GLN A 475 -24.95 -7.71 8.16
N VAL A 476 -24.58 -6.67 8.92
CA VAL A 476 -24.47 -6.78 10.37
C VAL A 476 -25.86 -6.78 11.02
N ASP A 477 -26.14 -7.75 11.88
CA ASP A 477 -27.40 -7.82 12.64
C ASP A 477 -27.40 -6.80 13.80
N THR A 478 -28.23 -5.78 13.66
CA THR A 478 -28.43 -4.75 14.68
C THR A 478 -29.06 -5.31 15.96
N THR A 479 -29.87 -6.36 15.86
CA THR A 479 -30.51 -7.00 17.03
C THR A 479 -29.47 -7.77 17.83
N TRP A 480 -28.60 -8.51 17.14
CA TRP A 480 -27.48 -9.22 17.76
C TRP A 480 -26.53 -8.23 18.46
N LEU A 481 -26.14 -7.15 17.77
CA LEU A 481 -25.34 -6.08 18.35
C LEU A 481 -26.01 -5.45 19.59
N ALA A 482 -27.31 -5.15 19.52
CA ALA A 482 -28.04 -4.60 20.65
C ALA A 482 -28.03 -5.53 21.87
N CYS A 483 -28.07 -6.84 21.66
CA CYS A 483 -27.97 -7.85 22.71
C CYS A 483 -26.57 -7.91 23.33
N VAL A 484 -25.49 -7.92 22.52
CA VAL A 484 -24.12 -7.89 23.05
C VAL A 484 -23.87 -6.61 23.85
N ILE A 485 -24.29 -5.47 23.31
CA ILE A 485 -24.14 -4.17 23.98
C ILE A 485 -24.93 -4.16 25.28
N ASP A 486 -26.14 -4.73 25.31
CA ASP A 486 -26.91 -4.85 26.54
C ASP A 486 -26.20 -5.70 27.59
N GLY A 487 -25.65 -6.84 27.18
CA GLY A 487 -24.89 -7.71 28.07
C GLY A 487 -23.65 -7.01 28.62
N ALA A 488 -22.84 -6.42 27.75
CA ALA A 488 -21.65 -5.68 28.13
C ALA A 488 -21.96 -4.50 29.05
N PHE A 489 -23.00 -3.73 28.72
CA PHE A 489 -23.44 -2.61 29.55
C PHE A 489 -24.08 -3.08 30.86
N GLY A 490 -24.67 -4.27 30.93
CA GLY A 490 -25.33 -4.81 32.12
C GLY A 490 -24.40 -5.17 33.29
N ILE A 491 -23.08 -5.13 33.13
CA ILE A 491 -22.15 -5.41 34.23
C ILE A 491 -22.17 -4.31 35.29
N GLY A 492 -21.93 -4.70 36.55
CA GLY A 492 -21.83 -3.77 37.68
C GLY A 492 -23.04 -2.84 37.79
N ASP A 493 -24.24 -3.36 37.55
CA ASP A 493 -25.44 -2.53 37.51
C ASP A 493 -25.81 -2.01 38.91
N VAL A 494 -25.82 -0.69 39.06
CA VAL A 494 -26.25 0.04 40.26
C VAL A 494 -27.57 0.78 39.97
N LEU A 495 -28.00 0.82 38.70
CA LEU A 495 -29.17 1.56 38.24
C LEU A 495 -30.44 0.83 38.71
N THR A 496 -31.18 1.44 39.64
CA THR A 496 -32.39 0.83 40.22
C THR A 496 -33.62 0.96 39.32
N GLN A 497 -33.65 1.99 38.46
CA GLN A 497 -34.75 2.25 37.54
C GLN A 497 -34.39 1.87 36.10
N GLU A 498 -35.32 1.21 35.40
CA GLU A 498 -35.14 0.85 33.98
C GLU A 498 -35.00 2.07 33.07
N ALA A 499 -35.65 3.19 33.41
CA ALA A 499 -35.53 4.45 32.68
C ALA A 499 -34.09 4.97 32.69
N ASP A 500 -33.41 4.90 33.84
CA ASP A 500 -32.02 5.35 34.01
C ASP A 500 -31.06 4.48 33.21
N TYR A 501 -31.31 3.17 33.19
CA TYR A 501 -30.57 2.23 32.37
C TYR A 501 -30.68 2.57 30.88
N ARG A 502 -31.92 2.79 30.40
CA ARG A 502 -32.17 3.12 29.00
C ARG A 502 -31.52 4.45 28.61
N GLU A 503 -31.62 5.48 29.44
CA GLU A 503 -30.99 6.78 29.19
C GLU A 503 -29.45 6.64 29.10
N CYS A 504 -28.84 5.94 30.05
CA CYS A 504 -27.39 5.75 30.07
C CYS A 504 -26.89 4.91 28.89
N LYS A 505 -27.59 3.83 28.54
CA LYS A 505 -27.29 3.01 27.36
C LYS A 505 -27.47 3.81 26.07
N GLN A 506 -28.51 4.63 25.98
CA GLN A 506 -28.73 5.48 24.82
C GLN A 506 -27.60 6.49 24.63
N LYS A 507 -26.97 7.01 25.70
CA LYS A 507 -25.76 7.83 25.58
C LYS A 507 -24.62 7.07 24.90
N VAL A 508 -24.33 5.83 25.30
CA VAL A 508 -23.31 4.98 24.64
C VAL A 508 -23.58 4.84 23.16
N LEU A 509 -24.84 4.56 22.80
CA LEU A 509 -25.25 4.38 21.40
C LEU A 509 -25.20 5.70 20.63
N SER A 510 -25.66 6.82 21.21
CA SER A 510 -25.68 8.12 20.53
C SER A 510 -24.29 8.69 20.28
N TYR A 511 -23.29 8.35 21.09
CA TYR A 511 -21.90 8.79 20.84
C TYR A 511 -21.21 7.93 19.77
N ASN A 512 -21.60 6.67 19.61
CA ASN A 512 -20.92 5.72 18.73
C ASN A 512 -21.65 5.45 17.41
N ILE A 513 -22.95 5.78 17.32
CA ILE A 513 -23.87 5.39 16.22
C ILE A 513 -24.61 6.63 15.68
N GLN A 514 -23.98 7.81 15.69
CA GLN A 514 -24.48 8.92 14.88
C GLN A 514 -24.30 8.54 13.40
N ASN A 515 -25.36 8.00 12.77
CA ASN A 515 -25.51 7.73 11.32
C ASN A 515 -25.22 6.32 10.77
N LEU A 516 -25.16 5.25 11.59
CA LEU A 516 -25.05 3.88 11.06
C LEU A 516 -26.43 3.23 10.89
N GLU A 517 -27.17 3.60 9.84
CA GLU A 517 -28.48 2.95 9.56
C GLU A 517 -28.34 1.50 9.10
N THR A 518 -27.27 1.18 8.37
CA THR A 518 -26.99 -0.17 7.88
C THR A 518 -25.49 -0.34 7.72
N VAL A 519 -24.95 -1.45 8.21
CA VAL A 519 -23.54 -1.83 8.04
C VAL A 519 -23.49 -3.12 7.24
N THR A 520 -22.79 -3.08 6.11
CA THR A 520 -22.51 -4.26 5.28
C THR A 520 -21.02 -4.46 5.15
N GLY A 521 -20.61 -5.68 4.78
CA GLY A 521 -19.20 -6.02 4.74
C GLY A 521 -18.94 -7.34 4.06
N PHE A 522 -17.68 -7.76 4.12
CA PHE A 522 -17.27 -9.07 3.63
C PHE A 522 -16.19 -9.69 4.51
N LEU A 523 -16.16 -11.03 4.49
CA LEU A 523 -15.03 -11.84 4.91
C LEU A 523 -14.33 -12.38 3.66
N LEU A 524 -13.02 -12.21 3.58
CA LEU A 524 -12.19 -12.76 2.52
C LEU A 524 -11.24 -13.78 3.14
N ARG A 525 -11.26 -15.01 2.62
CA ARG A 525 -10.27 -16.05 2.94
C ARG A 525 -9.52 -16.44 1.67
N SER A 526 -8.29 -15.96 1.51
CA SER A 526 -7.50 -16.19 0.30
C SER A 526 -5.99 -16.08 0.57
N GLN A 527 -5.20 -16.86 -0.16
CA GLN A 527 -3.75 -16.68 -0.26
C GLN A 527 -3.35 -15.31 -0.82
N ALA A 528 -4.25 -14.59 -1.51
CA ALA A 528 -3.99 -13.24 -1.98
C ALA A 528 -3.66 -12.28 -0.83
N ILE A 529 -4.27 -12.45 0.35
CA ILE A 529 -3.99 -11.64 1.54
C ILE A 529 -2.57 -11.89 2.08
N GLU A 530 -2.06 -13.11 1.89
CA GLU A 530 -0.72 -13.52 2.33
C GLU A 530 0.36 -12.91 1.46
N HIS A 531 0.21 -13.06 0.13
CA HIS A 531 1.19 -12.62 -0.86
C HIS A 531 1.16 -11.11 -1.10
N TYR A 532 0.02 -10.45 -0.85
CA TYR A 532 -0.16 -9.01 -1.08
C TYR A 532 -0.67 -8.33 0.21
N PRO A 533 0.21 -7.89 1.12
CA PRO A 533 -0.20 -7.29 2.39
C PRO A 533 -0.77 -5.86 2.25
N SER A 534 -0.45 -5.14 1.17
CA SER A 534 -0.85 -3.75 0.93
C SER A 534 -2.02 -3.66 -0.07
N LEU A 535 -3.13 -4.33 0.23
CA LEU A 535 -4.34 -4.25 -0.59
C LEU A 535 -5.15 -3.00 -0.25
N GLU A 536 -5.62 -2.31 -1.28
CA GLU A 536 -6.67 -1.31 -1.18
C GLU A 536 -8.01 -1.93 -1.54
N ILE A 537 -9.00 -1.61 -0.70
CA ILE A 537 -10.36 -2.10 -0.86
C ILE A 537 -11.29 -0.89 -0.83
N LYS A 538 -12.16 -0.79 -1.83
CA LYS A 538 -13.20 0.24 -1.93
C LYS A 538 -14.55 -0.42 -2.11
N GLY A 539 -15.51 -0.10 -1.24
CA GLY A 539 -16.90 -0.50 -1.37
C GLY A 539 -17.72 0.58 -2.06
N MET A 540 -18.63 0.19 -2.94
CA MET A 540 -19.54 1.09 -3.65
C MET A 540 -21.00 0.67 -3.43
N ASP A 541 -21.89 1.65 -3.42
CA ASP A 541 -23.34 1.43 -3.38
C ASP A 541 -23.97 1.26 -4.78
N HIS A 542 -25.29 1.10 -4.84
CA HIS A 542 -26.03 0.96 -6.10
C HIS A 542 -25.88 2.18 -7.03
N GLN A 543 -25.62 3.37 -6.48
CA GLN A 543 -25.38 4.61 -7.22
C GLN A 543 -23.90 4.79 -7.60
N LYS A 544 -23.06 3.77 -7.37
CA LYS A 544 -21.60 3.80 -7.56
C LYS A 544 -20.89 4.84 -6.69
N LYS A 545 -21.52 5.29 -5.60
CA LYS A 545 -20.90 6.16 -4.61
C LYS A 545 -19.99 5.33 -3.72
N VAL A 546 -18.78 5.83 -3.47
CA VAL A 546 -17.83 5.19 -2.54
C VAL A 546 -18.37 5.27 -1.12
N LEU A 547 -18.43 4.12 -0.45
CA LEU A 547 -18.87 3.99 0.94
C LEU A 547 -17.72 4.25 1.91
N GLU A 548 -18.05 4.77 3.08
CA GLU A 548 -17.09 4.94 4.17
C GLU A 548 -16.69 3.56 4.72
N CYS A 549 -15.38 3.27 4.74
CA CYS A 549 -14.84 2.07 5.36
C CYS A 549 -14.74 2.27 6.88
N LEU A 550 -15.48 1.47 7.64
CA LEU A 550 -15.54 1.55 9.10
C LEU A 550 -14.46 0.69 9.78
N ARG A 551 -14.12 -0.44 9.16
CA ARG A 551 -13.08 -1.37 9.62
C ARG A 551 -12.51 -2.12 8.44
N LEU A 552 -11.19 -2.18 8.32
CA LEU A 552 -10.47 -3.05 7.42
C LEU A 552 -9.32 -3.67 8.20
N GLU A 553 -9.38 -4.99 8.41
CA GLU A 553 -8.43 -5.66 9.29
C GLU A 553 -8.15 -7.10 8.84
N ARG A 554 -6.88 -7.50 8.96
CA ARG A 554 -6.42 -8.87 8.74
C ARG A 554 -6.54 -9.66 10.04
N LEU A 555 -7.52 -10.56 10.12
CA LEU A 555 -7.79 -11.40 11.31
C LEU A 555 -6.78 -12.57 11.44
N SER A 556 -6.24 -13.04 10.32
CA SER A 556 -5.15 -14.04 10.27
C SER A 556 -4.37 -13.89 8.97
N ASN A 557 -3.31 -14.69 8.76
CA ASN A 557 -2.52 -14.59 7.53
C ASN A 557 -3.38 -14.64 6.26
N ASN A 558 -4.45 -15.42 6.24
CA ASN A 558 -5.22 -15.63 5.02
C ASN A 558 -6.67 -15.19 5.17
N VAL A 559 -7.03 -14.48 6.24
CA VAL A 559 -8.41 -14.03 6.51
C VAL A 559 -8.46 -12.54 6.82
N MET A 560 -9.36 -11.83 6.15
CA MET A 560 -9.58 -10.40 6.30
C MET A 560 -11.07 -10.10 6.47
N ILE A 561 -11.38 -9.07 7.28
CA ILE A 561 -12.71 -8.52 7.45
C ILE A 561 -12.74 -7.06 6.98
N CYS A 562 -13.82 -6.69 6.29
CA CYS A 562 -14.09 -5.31 5.92
C CYS A 562 -15.54 -4.93 6.24
N LEU A 563 -15.74 -3.76 6.86
CA LEU A 563 -17.04 -3.19 7.21
C LEU A 563 -17.20 -1.82 6.53
N PHE A 564 -18.38 -1.57 5.99
CA PHE A 564 -18.76 -0.32 5.34
C PHE A 564 -20.02 0.26 5.96
N SER A 565 -20.08 1.60 6.01
CA SER A 565 -21.29 2.33 6.35
C SER A 565 -22.19 2.43 5.12
N GLY A 566 -23.28 1.67 5.09
CA GLY A 566 -24.22 1.58 3.95
C GLY A 566 -24.38 0.17 3.40
N VAL A 567 -25.09 0.05 2.27
CA VAL A 567 -25.31 -1.20 1.54
C VAL A 567 -24.33 -1.30 0.38
N VAL A 568 -23.39 -2.24 0.46
CA VAL A 568 -22.39 -2.53 -0.58
C VAL A 568 -23.05 -3.34 -1.69
N THR A 569 -22.92 -2.87 -2.92
CA THR A 569 -23.33 -3.60 -4.14
C THR A 569 -22.14 -4.07 -4.96
N SER A 570 -20.99 -3.41 -4.82
CA SER A 570 -19.76 -3.87 -5.43
C SER A 570 -18.55 -3.48 -4.59
N ILE A 571 -17.51 -4.30 -4.66
CA ILE A 571 -16.22 -4.00 -4.07
C ILE A 571 -15.15 -4.04 -5.14
N THR A 572 -14.17 -3.16 -4.99
CA THR A 572 -12.97 -3.14 -5.80
C THR A 572 -11.80 -3.50 -4.90
N ILE A 573 -10.99 -4.48 -5.32
CA ILE A 573 -9.74 -4.86 -4.69
C ILE A 573 -8.60 -4.57 -5.67
N ASN A 574 -7.65 -3.77 -5.23
CA ASN A 574 -6.46 -3.42 -6.00
C ASN A 574 -5.22 -3.36 -5.10
N GLN A 575 -4.05 -3.42 -5.71
CA GLN A 575 -2.79 -3.10 -5.02
C GLN A 575 -2.64 -1.57 -4.93
N LYS A 576 -1.87 -1.06 -3.97
CA LYS A 576 -1.62 0.39 -3.82
C LYS A 576 -1.01 1.00 -5.10
N PRO A 577 -1.49 2.17 -5.57
CA PRO A 577 -0.99 2.85 -6.77
C PRO A 577 0.47 3.34 -6.69
N GLU A 578 1.08 3.43 -5.50
CA GLU A 578 2.51 3.79 -5.38
C GLU A 578 3.45 2.77 -6.05
N ALA A 579 2.90 1.63 -6.49
CA ALA A 579 3.54 0.56 -7.26
C ALA A 579 3.30 0.64 -8.79
N LEU A 580 3.07 1.83 -9.36
CA LEU A 580 3.05 2.02 -10.83
C LEU A 580 4.39 1.57 -11.43
N HIS A 581 4.37 0.40 -12.04
CA HIS A 581 5.53 -0.26 -12.62
C HIS A 581 5.46 -0.25 -14.14
N PHE A 582 6.60 -0.57 -14.76
CA PHE A 582 6.75 -0.60 -16.20
C PHE A 582 6.79 -2.05 -16.65
N GLY A 583 6.03 -2.39 -17.67
CA GLY A 583 5.94 -3.78 -18.11
C GLY A 583 5.13 -3.94 -19.38
N PHE A 584 4.96 -5.21 -19.75
CA PHE A 584 4.22 -5.63 -20.93
C PHE A 584 3.07 -6.52 -20.52
N LYS A 585 1.91 -6.28 -21.12
CA LYS A 585 0.82 -7.23 -20.99
C LYS A 585 1.14 -8.51 -21.75
N ALA A 586 0.67 -9.67 -21.32
CA ALA A 586 0.87 -10.91 -22.06
C ALA A 586 -0.43 -11.72 -22.17
N ASP A 587 -0.67 -12.27 -23.36
CA ASP A 587 -1.66 -13.32 -23.62
C ASP A 587 -0.92 -14.65 -23.86
N ALA A 588 -1.64 -15.76 -24.04
CA ALA A 588 -1.08 -17.11 -24.20
C ALA A 588 -0.03 -17.25 -25.33
N GLN A 589 0.06 -16.29 -26.25
CA GLN A 589 0.97 -16.32 -27.39
C GLN A 589 1.84 -15.06 -27.59
N HIS A 590 1.46 -13.89 -27.04
CA HIS A 590 2.12 -12.62 -27.38
C HIS A 590 2.17 -11.65 -26.20
N ARG A 591 3.22 -10.81 -26.17
CA ARG A 591 3.29 -9.62 -25.31
C ARG A 591 2.71 -8.40 -26.04
N PHE A 592 2.02 -7.52 -25.32
CA PHE A 592 1.40 -6.32 -25.88
C PHE A 592 1.35 -5.16 -24.88
N VAL A 593 1.26 -3.93 -25.39
CA VAL A 593 1.02 -2.72 -24.59
C VAL A 593 -0.33 -2.13 -25.01
N THR A 594 -1.07 -1.57 -24.04
CA THR A 594 -2.32 -0.85 -24.32
C THR A 594 -2.00 0.60 -24.58
N LEU A 595 -2.06 1.01 -25.85
CA LEU A 595 -1.62 2.34 -26.25
C LEU A 595 -2.52 3.46 -25.69
N ARG A 596 -1.89 4.55 -25.25
CA ARG A 596 -2.55 5.75 -24.72
C ARG A 596 -2.37 6.93 -25.68
N GLU A 597 -3.15 7.99 -25.46
CA GLU A 597 -2.85 9.27 -26.08
C GLU A 597 -1.70 9.96 -25.31
N PRO A 598 -0.57 10.31 -25.95
CA PRO A 598 0.63 10.77 -25.24
C PRO A 598 0.44 12.05 -24.41
N THR A 599 -0.50 12.92 -24.80
CA THR A 599 -0.72 14.22 -24.16
C THR A 599 -1.70 14.16 -22.99
N THR A 600 -2.69 13.29 -23.04
CA THR A 600 -3.76 13.18 -22.04
C THR A 600 -3.56 11.98 -21.11
N GLY A 601 -2.84 10.93 -21.56
CA GLY A 601 -2.73 9.65 -20.88
C GLY A 601 -4.01 8.81 -20.94
N ASP A 602 -5.06 9.34 -21.58
CA ASP A 602 -6.34 8.67 -21.77
C ASP A 602 -6.20 7.55 -22.80
N PHE A 603 -7.02 6.52 -22.64
CA PHE A 603 -7.08 5.45 -23.62
C PHE A 603 -7.75 5.96 -24.90
N LEU A 604 -7.18 5.62 -26.07
CA LEU A 604 -7.70 6.03 -27.36
C LEU A 604 -9.12 5.47 -27.57
N ALA A 605 -10.13 6.35 -27.70
CA ALA A 605 -11.55 6.03 -27.57
C ALA A 605 -12.22 5.31 -28.77
N ASN A 606 -11.48 4.95 -29.83
CA ASN A 606 -12.07 4.29 -31.00
C ASN A 606 -11.76 2.79 -31.04
N ALA A 607 -12.86 2.02 -30.90
CA ALA A 607 -13.09 0.61 -31.24
C ALA A 607 -11.91 -0.15 -31.87
N THR A 608 -11.58 -1.29 -31.27
CA THR A 608 -10.39 -2.14 -31.46
C THR A 608 -9.11 -1.51 -30.90
N TYR A 609 -8.84 -1.85 -29.63
CA TYR A 609 -7.54 -1.72 -28.98
C TYR A 609 -6.43 -1.90 -30.02
N ARG A 610 -5.69 -0.83 -30.35
CA ARG A 610 -4.38 -1.01 -30.98
C ARG A 610 -3.48 -1.61 -29.92
N LYS A 611 -3.67 -2.91 -29.63
CA LYS A 611 -2.64 -3.71 -28.99
C LYS A 611 -1.45 -3.58 -29.94
N TYR A 612 -0.38 -2.99 -29.45
CA TYR A 612 0.87 -3.09 -30.18
C TYR A 612 1.41 -4.50 -29.91
N GLU A 613 0.88 -5.46 -30.66
CA GLU A 613 1.37 -6.84 -30.72
C GLU A 613 2.59 -6.81 -31.63
N LEU A 614 3.76 -6.61 -31.05
CA LEU A 614 4.99 -6.82 -31.79
C LEU A 614 5.32 -8.31 -31.78
N GLU A 615 5.84 -8.83 -32.88
CA GLU A 615 6.64 -10.05 -32.83
C GLU A 615 7.89 -9.77 -31.97
N ASP A 616 8.07 -10.54 -30.89
CA ASP A 616 9.16 -10.39 -29.92
C ASP A 616 10.54 -10.25 -30.61
N SER A 617 10.75 -10.87 -31.78
CA SER A 617 12.01 -10.87 -32.53
C SER A 617 12.53 -9.50 -32.98
N HIS A 618 11.71 -8.45 -33.02
CA HIS A 618 12.11 -7.14 -33.56
C HIS A 618 12.74 -6.19 -32.55
N TRP A 619 12.47 -6.38 -31.26
CA TRP A 619 12.86 -5.45 -30.19
C TRP A 619 13.30 -6.18 -28.93
N LEU A 620 13.07 -7.50 -28.82
CA LEU A 620 13.51 -8.34 -27.72
C LEU A 620 14.49 -9.40 -28.23
N ASP A 621 15.69 -9.41 -27.68
CA ASP A 621 16.56 -10.58 -27.77
C ASP A 621 16.01 -11.66 -26.84
N THR A 622 15.25 -12.61 -27.37
CA THR A 622 14.62 -13.69 -26.60
C THR A 622 15.61 -14.58 -25.86
N SER A 623 16.87 -14.65 -26.31
CA SER A 623 17.90 -15.46 -25.64
C SER A 623 18.38 -14.81 -24.35
N LEU A 624 18.60 -13.49 -24.39
CA LEU A 624 19.15 -12.71 -23.28
C LEU A 624 18.10 -11.97 -22.45
N GLY A 625 16.89 -11.81 -22.97
CA GLY A 625 15.81 -11.01 -22.39
C GLY A 625 16.04 -9.51 -22.47
N VAL A 626 16.94 -9.03 -23.34
CA VAL A 626 17.31 -7.61 -23.46
C VAL A 626 16.44 -6.92 -24.51
N LEU A 627 15.93 -5.74 -24.16
CA LEU A 627 15.11 -4.90 -25.01
C LEU A 627 15.95 -3.83 -25.72
N ASN A 628 15.68 -3.66 -27.01
CA ASN A 628 16.12 -2.49 -27.77
C ASN A 628 15.08 -1.38 -27.62
N MET A 629 15.34 -0.42 -26.73
CA MET A 629 14.37 0.60 -26.36
C MET A 629 14.12 1.60 -27.49
N VAL A 630 15.13 1.90 -28.31
CA VAL A 630 14.97 2.76 -29.50
C VAL A 630 13.99 2.13 -30.51
N GLN A 631 14.17 0.85 -30.83
CA GLN A 631 13.27 0.16 -31.77
C GLN A 631 11.85 0.03 -31.21
N LEU A 632 11.73 -0.29 -29.92
CA LEU A 632 10.44 -0.36 -29.23
C LEU A 632 9.70 0.99 -29.29
N SER A 633 10.41 2.08 -28.98
CA SER A 633 9.88 3.44 -29.01
C SER A 633 9.43 3.87 -30.41
N GLN A 634 10.24 3.58 -31.44
CA GLN A 634 9.87 3.88 -32.83
C GLN A 634 8.63 3.10 -33.27
N GLY A 635 8.53 1.83 -32.86
CA GLY A 635 7.38 1.00 -33.13
C GLY A 635 6.09 1.55 -32.50
N MET A 636 6.13 1.90 -31.21
CA MET A 636 4.99 2.51 -30.51
C MET A 636 4.60 3.85 -31.13
N GLN A 637 5.58 4.69 -31.50
CA GLN A 637 5.33 5.97 -32.16
C GLN A 637 4.54 5.79 -33.47
N GLN A 638 4.93 4.82 -34.30
CA GLN A 638 4.23 4.48 -35.53
C GLN A 638 2.81 3.99 -35.25
N ALA A 639 2.63 3.16 -34.22
CA ALA A 639 1.33 2.61 -33.85
C ALA A 639 0.34 3.67 -33.33
N VAL A 640 0.84 4.71 -32.64
CA VAL A 640 0.04 5.85 -32.16
C VAL A 640 -0.17 6.90 -33.27
N ASN A 641 0.49 6.77 -34.43
CA ASN A 641 0.52 7.78 -35.51
C ASN A 641 0.98 9.17 -35.03
N SER A 642 1.90 9.22 -34.06
CA SER A 642 2.41 10.49 -33.55
C SER A 642 3.39 11.15 -34.54
N LYS A 643 3.21 12.45 -34.77
CA LYS A 643 4.13 13.26 -35.61
C LYS A 643 5.44 13.61 -34.90
N ASN A 644 5.45 13.60 -33.55
CA ASN A 644 6.61 13.93 -32.75
C ASN A 644 7.36 12.65 -32.33
N PRO A 645 8.70 12.66 -32.31
CA PRO A 645 9.48 11.54 -31.80
C PRO A 645 9.16 11.30 -30.33
N PHE A 646 9.00 10.03 -29.95
CA PHE A 646 8.83 9.66 -28.55
C PHE A 646 10.13 9.92 -27.79
N THR A 647 10.00 10.54 -26.62
CA THR A 647 11.06 10.70 -25.62
C THR A 647 10.87 9.67 -24.50
N GLY A 648 11.72 9.69 -23.47
CA GLY A 648 11.54 8.84 -22.29
C GLY A 648 10.19 9.05 -21.60
N LEU A 649 9.60 10.24 -21.75
CA LEU A 649 8.27 10.59 -21.27
C LEU A 649 7.18 9.72 -21.88
N GLU A 650 7.02 9.78 -23.20
CA GLU A 650 5.96 9.07 -23.91
C GLU A 650 6.11 7.57 -23.75
N LEU A 651 7.35 7.06 -23.81
CA LEU A 651 7.63 5.64 -23.62
C LEU A 651 7.24 5.17 -22.20
N ALA A 652 7.55 5.95 -21.17
CA ALA A 652 7.20 5.64 -19.79
C ALA A 652 5.68 5.60 -19.57
N VAL A 653 4.91 6.50 -20.23
CA VAL A 653 3.44 6.51 -20.15
C VAL A 653 2.85 5.27 -20.82
N GLU A 654 3.38 4.86 -21.97
CA GLU A 654 2.91 3.66 -22.67
C GLU A 654 3.21 2.38 -21.89
N LEU A 655 4.42 2.25 -21.34
CA LEU A 655 4.83 1.08 -20.56
C LEU A 655 4.19 1.02 -19.16
N LEU A 656 3.43 2.03 -18.76
CA LEU A 656 2.85 2.13 -17.43
C LEU A 656 1.73 1.09 -17.23
N GLU A 657 2.02 0.08 -16.43
CA GLU A 657 1.01 -0.87 -15.98
C GLU A 657 0.34 -0.34 -14.71
N GLY A 658 -0.96 -0.06 -14.83
CA GLY A 658 -1.79 0.21 -13.66
C GLY A 658 -1.89 -1.03 -12.79
N THR A 659 -2.08 -0.82 -11.49
CA THR A 659 -2.39 -1.92 -10.56
C THR A 659 -3.61 -2.68 -11.05
N CYS A 660 -3.52 -4.01 -11.13
CA CYS A 660 -4.66 -4.85 -11.50
C CYS A 660 -5.84 -4.55 -10.55
N ILE A 661 -6.95 -4.10 -11.12
CA ILE A 661 -8.19 -3.83 -10.41
C ILE A 661 -9.11 -5.03 -10.63
N VAL A 662 -9.52 -5.69 -9.55
CA VAL A 662 -10.55 -6.73 -9.60
C VAL A 662 -11.80 -6.20 -8.92
N GLN A 663 -12.90 -6.18 -9.66
CA GLN A 663 -14.19 -5.74 -9.15
C GLN A 663 -15.11 -6.95 -8.98
N PHE A 664 -15.72 -7.05 -7.79
CA PHE A 664 -16.77 -8.01 -7.50
C PHE A 664 -18.09 -7.25 -7.42
N ALA A 665 -19.06 -7.63 -8.25
CA ALA A 665 -20.42 -7.10 -8.20
C ALA A 665 -21.34 -8.12 -7.56
N LEU A 666 -22.17 -7.67 -6.62
CA LEU A 666 -23.26 -8.45 -6.05
C LEU A 666 -24.49 -8.29 -6.95
N GLU A 667 -24.78 -9.30 -7.77
CA GLU A 667 -26.05 -9.37 -8.48
C GLU A 667 -27.14 -9.78 -7.49
N ASN A 668 -28.00 -8.82 -7.13
CA ASN A 668 -29.23 -8.96 -6.34
C ASN A 668 -29.08 -9.75 -5.02
N CYS A 669 -28.72 -9.05 -3.94
CA CYS A 669 -28.99 -9.47 -2.56
C CYS A 669 -30.35 -8.96 -2.07
#